data_AF-A0A8S3UYG2-F1
#
_entry.id   AF-A0A8S3UYG2-F1
#
_cell.length_a   1.000
_cell.length_b   1.000
_cell.length_c   1.000
_cell.angle_alpha   90.00
_cell.angle_beta   90.00
_cell.angle_gamma   90.00
#
_symmetry.space_group_name_H-M   'P 1'
#
loop_
_entity.id
_entity.type
_entity.pdbx_description
1 polymer ?
#
loop_
_entity_poly.entity_id
_entity_poly.type
_entity_poly.pdbx_seq_one_letter_code
_entity_poly.pdbx_strand_id
1 'polypeptide(L)'
;MDTCIICNDDIQNGSKTVELREKGSIGINNASIERGDTIVARSGQLVHLHCRRSYVNPLVIKGLKRKSTSPAPLATPPTLRSEKQFSFQEDCLFCGNSTIETTAKRKLFDVHAVQTTEFQTTVEQICIERKDEWATEVKGRIEFARDLHAVDALYHSSCSTNFRTGKNVPQLFSPKSDKSQIKRGRPNTNDQHFLKVLDFLEDNDDEQLTIKDLVDRMKALCGDEAYSQPYMKQKVQEHYGSSILITELNGKQNVVTFRQTASTIIHNFYKESQLKKSDEDSKLFLLKTAAALIKSEIRSMPVDKNYYPSNNDILSHEKHIPESLAVFLKILFSEKDASLIISSIGQAIMQATRPRLVIEPLQLGLAIQMHHMFGSRFLVDTLSNMGFCSSYSEVQKFETSAVISKQENTSNHYDESHCLQYVADNVDHNLCTVDGNNTFHGMGIISCITPGIEKAPIHIPRLDVTTEEILACGQINMYYYNADKHKGFASLKFPELQSLKGRVFNNSWRIDALRHVTRQLKSPIPEWSGTMQMFQKGSSTGVSDVTFLPMIDLNPSDMSCIYSTLMFVSKQASRQGRTPVITFDQPLYWKSIMITSGEECSNIIVRLGGFHTQMSFLGSIGRIMSGSGLKEVLELIYAPNAVTHMLYGKAVSRAVRGFMLVDTALHTLMTNEIFGHNVLEEHENEINHSPSIEHPLLTEACEIYEHLQEEKISLQDALESQTLQAIQELLQKKRNELKQSRTSKLWLSFLDMVAILKRFLIAERTGIGCYIYQH
;
A
#
# COMPACT_ATOMS: atom_id res chain seq x y z
N MET A 1 -6.71 -63.85 -27.79
CA MET A 1 -7.46 -62.71 -27.23
C MET A 1 -7.69 -63.04 -25.78
N ASP A 2 -6.99 -62.36 -24.88
CA ASP A 2 -7.13 -62.64 -23.45
C ASP A 2 -8.45 -62.02 -22.97
N THR A 3 -9.40 -62.86 -22.58
CA THR A 3 -10.69 -62.46 -22.03
C THR A 3 -10.72 -62.67 -20.51
N CYS A 4 -11.43 -61.81 -19.80
CA CYS A 4 -11.57 -61.89 -18.36
C CYS A 4 -12.43 -63.10 -17.98
N ILE A 5 -11.87 -64.10 -17.32
CA ILE A 5 -12.57 -65.36 -16.98
C ILE A 5 -13.82 -65.21 -16.07
N ILE A 6 -14.08 -64.02 -15.51
CA ILE A 6 -15.24 -63.75 -14.65
C ILE A 6 -16.43 -63.20 -15.46
N CYS A 7 -16.18 -62.34 -16.45
CA CYS A 7 -17.24 -61.71 -17.26
C CYS A 7 -17.20 -62.06 -18.76
N ASN A 8 -16.18 -62.79 -19.21
CA ASN A 8 -15.88 -63.13 -20.60
C ASN A 8 -15.64 -61.93 -21.55
N ASP A 9 -15.52 -60.71 -21.04
CA ASP A 9 -15.18 -59.53 -21.84
C ASP A 9 -13.67 -59.39 -22.10
N ASP A 10 -13.31 -58.63 -23.13
CA ASP A 10 -11.93 -58.33 -23.50
C ASP A 10 -11.18 -57.56 -22.38
N ILE A 11 -9.96 -58.03 -22.08
CA ILE A 11 -9.07 -57.43 -21.08
C ILE A 11 -8.52 -56.08 -21.55
N GLN A 12 -8.54 -55.79 -22.86
CA GLN A 12 -8.07 -54.51 -23.42
C GLN A 12 -9.14 -53.40 -23.49
N ASN A 13 -10.34 -53.60 -22.92
CA ASN A 13 -11.46 -52.64 -23.00
C ASN A 13 -11.30 -51.33 -22.18
N GLY A 14 -10.07 -50.92 -21.82
CA GLY A 14 -9.79 -49.71 -21.04
C GLY A 14 -10.06 -49.83 -19.53
N SER A 15 -10.57 -50.96 -19.04
CA SER A 15 -10.78 -51.21 -17.60
C SER A 15 -9.49 -51.68 -16.91
N LYS A 16 -9.24 -51.26 -15.67
CA LYS A 16 -8.06 -51.71 -14.89
C LYS A 16 -8.07 -53.23 -14.71
N THR A 17 -7.00 -53.90 -15.13
CA THR A 17 -6.82 -55.35 -15.04
C THR A 17 -5.76 -55.71 -14.00
N VAL A 18 -5.81 -56.94 -13.49
CA VAL A 18 -4.87 -57.47 -12.51
C VAL A 18 -4.52 -58.91 -12.85
N GLU A 19 -3.24 -59.25 -12.78
CA GLU A 19 -2.76 -60.62 -12.96
C GLU A 19 -3.00 -61.42 -11.66
N LEU A 20 -3.63 -62.57 -11.79
CA LEU A 20 -3.91 -63.45 -10.67
C LEU A 20 -2.63 -64.15 -10.23
N ARG A 21 -2.19 -63.87 -9.00
CA ARG A 21 -1.21 -64.70 -8.29
C ARG A 21 -1.90 -65.92 -7.70
N GLU A 22 -1.14 -66.93 -7.29
CA GLU A 22 -1.63 -68.19 -6.72
C GLU A 22 -2.73 -68.03 -5.66
N LYS A 23 -2.55 -67.14 -4.67
CA LYS A 23 -3.58 -66.81 -3.67
C LYS A 23 -4.84 -66.20 -4.29
N GLY A 24 -4.69 -65.40 -5.33
CA GLY A 24 -5.79 -64.75 -6.06
C GLY A 24 -6.63 -65.75 -6.86
N SER A 25 -5.99 -66.73 -7.51
CA SER A 25 -6.69 -67.81 -8.22
C SER A 25 -7.43 -68.73 -7.24
N ILE A 26 -6.83 -69.08 -6.09
CA ILE A 26 -7.50 -69.88 -5.05
C ILE A 26 -8.75 -69.15 -4.53
N GLY A 27 -8.65 -67.83 -4.27
CA GLY A 27 -9.79 -67.05 -3.79
C GLY A 27 -10.98 -67.02 -4.76
N ILE A 28 -10.72 -66.95 -6.07
CA ILE A 28 -11.77 -66.99 -7.09
C ILE A 28 -12.36 -68.40 -7.22
N ASN A 29 -11.53 -69.45 -7.18
CA ASN A 29 -12.00 -70.84 -7.25
C ASN A 29 -12.88 -71.20 -6.04
N ASN A 30 -12.51 -70.76 -4.83
CA ASN A 30 -13.33 -70.95 -3.64
C ASN A 30 -14.68 -70.21 -3.75
N ALA A 31 -14.65 -68.97 -4.26
CA ALA A 31 -15.88 -68.21 -4.50
C ALA A 31 -16.77 -68.87 -5.57
N SER A 32 -16.18 -69.45 -6.62
CA SER A 32 -16.88 -70.20 -7.67
C SER A 32 -17.58 -71.44 -7.09
N ILE A 33 -16.88 -72.23 -6.27
CA ILE A 33 -17.44 -73.38 -5.53
C ILE A 33 -18.58 -72.94 -4.62
N GLU A 34 -18.41 -71.85 -3.86
CA GLU A 34 -19.46 -71.37 -2.96
C GLU A 34 -20.69 -70.82 -3.69
N ARG A 35 -20.53 -70.35 -4.93
CA ARG A 35 -21.62 -69.84 -5.77
C ARG A 35 -22.30 -70.95 -6.59
N GLY A 36 -21.64 -72.10 -6.75
CA GLY A 36 -22.09 -73.18 -7.62
C GLY A 36 -21.75 -72.97 -9.10
N ASP A 37 -20.78 -72.10 -9.40
CA ASP A 37 -20.34 -71.79 -10.76
C ASP A 37 -19.22 -72.76 -11.22
N THR A 38 -18.88 -72.74 -12.52
CA THR A 38 -17.84 -73.60 -13.13
C THR A 38 -16.54 -72.87 -13.47
N ILE A 39 -16.34 -71.66 -12.93
CA ILE A 39 -15.15 -70.84 -13.21
C ILE A 39 -13.92 -71.45 -12.52
N VAL A 40 -12.85 -71.68 -13.29
CA VAL A 40 -11.55 -72.17 -12.80
C VAL A 40 -10.44 -71.17 -13.19
N ALA A 41 -9.95 -70.44 -12.20
CA ALA A 41 -8.84 -69.50 -12.30
C ALA A 41 -7.49 -70.19 -12.05
N ARG A 42 -6.47 -69.79 -12.82
CA ARG A 42 -5.06 -70.21 -12.69
C ARG A 42 -4.16 -69.00 -12.44
N SER A 43 -3.03 -69.22 -11.75
CA SER A 43 -2.03 -68.17 -11.57
C SER A 43 -1.46 -67.75 -12.93
N GLY A 44 -1.27 -66.45 -13.15
CA GLY A 44 -0.82 -65.85 -14.41
C GLY A 44 -1.94 -65.29 -15.30
N GLN A 45 -3.21 -65.53 -14.98
CA GLN A 45 -4.34 -65.02 -15.78
C GLN A 45 -4.70 -63.57 -15.43
N LEU A 46 -5.02 -62.75 -16.44
CA LEU A 46 -5.49 -61.38 -16.25
C LEU A 46 -7.02 -61.35 -16.07
N VAL A 47 -7.50 -60.57 -15.09
CA VAL A 47 -8.94 -60.31 -14.87
C VAL A 47 -9.18 -58.84 -14.59
N HIS A 48 -10.37 -58.31 -14.87
CA HIS A 48 -10.71 -56.94 -14.46
C HIS A 48 -10.74 -56.84 -12.93
N LEU A 49 -10.14 -55.76 -12.40
CA LEU A 49 -10.00 -55.56 -10.95
C LEU A 49 -11.36 -55.49 -10.24
N HIS A 50 -12.36 -54.86 -10.87
CA HIS A 50 -13.72 -54.78 -10.35
C HIS A 50 -14.40 -56.15 -10.32
N CYS A 51 -14.28 -56.93 -11.40
CA CYS A 51 -14.83 -58.29 -11.48
C CYS A 51 -14.29 -59.17 -10.36
N ARG A 52 -12.97 -59.17 -10.13
CA ARG A 52 -12.37 -59.90 -8.99
C ARG A 52 -12.95 -59.48 -7.65
N ARG A 53 -13.02 -58.17 -7.36
CA ARG A 53 -13.51 -57.64 -6.07
C ARG A 53 -14.97 -58.01 -5.81
N SER A 54 -15.82 -57.92 -6.83
CA SER A 54 -17.24 -58.25 -6.72
C SER A 54 -17.47 -59.76 -6.58
N TYR A 55 -16.74 -60.56 -7.36
CA TYR A 55 -16.94 -62.00 -7.42
C TYR A 55 -16.54 -62.73 -6.12
N VAL A 56 -15.49 -62.27 -5.45
CA VAL A 56 -15.05 -62.86 -4.16
C VAL A 56 -15.69 -62.19 -2.93
N ASN A 57 -16.64 -61.27 -3.11
CA ASN A 57 -17.26 -60.54 -2.00
C ASN A 57 -18.22 -61.46 -1.18
N PRO A 58 -17.96 -61.68 0.13
CA PRO A 58 -18.76 -62.58 0.96
C PRO A 58 -20.25 -62.19 1.08
N LEU A 59 -20.57 -60.90 0.99
CA LEU A 59 -21.97 -60.42 1.07
C LEU A 59 -22.78 -60.81 -0.16
N VAL A 60 -22.14 -60.82 -1.34
CA VAL A 60 -22.77 -61.22 -2.60
C VAL A 60 -22.98 -62.73 -2.65
N ILE A 61 -21.99 -63.51 -2.18
CA ILE A 61 -22.07 -64.97 -2.09
C ILE A 61 -23.20 -65.42 -1.12
N LYS A 62 -23.30 -64.78 0.06
CA LYS A 62 -24.40 -65.02 1.02
C LYS A 62 -25.78 -64.65 0.46
N GLY A 63 -25.86 -63.63 -0.39
CA GLY A 63 -27.11 -63.22 -1.05
C GLY A 63 -27.62 -64.24 -2.07
N LEU A 64 -26.73 -64.96 -2.75
CA LEU A 64 -27.09 -65.98 -3.75
C LEU A 64 -27.53 -67.30 -3.11
N LYS A 65 -26.91 -67.72 -1.99
CA LYS A 65 -27.31 -68.91 -1.22
C LYS A 65 -28.73 -68.84 -0.63
N ARG A 66 -29.33 -67.65 -0.51
CA ARG A 66 -30.72 -67.47 -0.05
C ARG A 66 -31.79 -67.70 -1.13
N LYS A 67 -31.40 -67.92 -2.39
CA LYS A 67 -32.34 -68.09 -3.52
C LYS A 67 -32.53 -69.53 -4.02
N SER A 68 -31.85 -70.55 -3.45
CA SER A 68 -31.91 -71.92 -3.99
C SER A 68 -31.96 -73.01 -2.92
N THR A 69 -33.19 -73.37 -2.48
CA THR A 69 -33.65 -74.68 -1.93
C THR A 69 -35.09 -74.49 -1.41
N SER A 70 -36.16 -74.78 -2.18
CA SER A 70 -36.93 -76.07 -2.33
C SER A 70 -38.29 -76.01 -1.59
N PRO A 71 -39.28 -76.93 -1.79
CA PRO A 71 -40.17 -77.17 -2.94
C PRO A 71 -41.71 -77.08 -2.62
N ALA A 72 -42.59 -77.16 -3.63
CA ALA A 72 -44.08 -77.30 -3.53
C ALA A 72 -44.49 -78.77 -3.21
N PRO A 73 -45.77 -79.19 -2.87
CA PRO A 73 -47.09 -78.60 -3.22
C PRO A 73 -48.28 -78.79 -2.20
N LEU A 74 -49.44 -78.14 -2.46
CA LEU A 74 -50.85 -78.68 -2.44
C LEU A 74 -51.91 -77.56 -2.37
N ALA A 75 -53.13 -77.83 -2.86
CA ALA A 75 -54.13 -76.88 -3.34
C ALA A 75 -55.17 -76.32 -2.32
N THR A 76 -55.58 -75.05 -2.54
CA THR A 76 -56.86 -74.32 -2.18
C THR A 76 -57.26 -74.18 -0.69
N PRO A 77 -58.03 -73.13 -0.23
CA PRO A 77 -58.96 -72.23 -0.95
C PRO A 77 -58.79 -70.71 -0.58
N PRO A 78 -59.62 -69.76 -1.08
CA PRO A 78 -59.39 -68.33 -0.88
C PRO A 78 -59.96 -67.86 0.47
N THR A 79 -59.15 -67.15 1.27
CA THR A 79 -59.60 -66.55 2.53
C THR A 79 -59.91 -65.07 2.37
N LEU A 80 -61.15 -64.74 2.72
CA LEU A 80 -61.78 -63.42 2.74
C LEU A 80 -61.10 -62.45 3.73
N ARG A 81 -61.31 -61.15 3.48
CA ARG A 81 -60.90 -60.03 4.34
C ARG A 81 -61.41 -60.19 5.77
N SER A 82 -60.51 -60.08 6.75
CA SER A 82 -60.83 -59.63 8.10
C SER A 82 -60.09 -58.31 8.35
N GLU A 83 -60.83 -57.22 8.56
CA GLU A 83 -60.26 -55.95 9.01
C GLU A 83 -59.67 -56.12 10.43
N LYS A 84 -58.42 -55.74 10.63
CA LYS A 84 -57.76 -55.77 11.93
C LYS A 84 -58.39 -54.67 12.82
N GLN A 85 -58.93 -55.03 13.98
CA GLN A 85 -59.38 -54.06 14.99
C GLN A 85 -58.18 -53.34 15.64
N PHE A 86 -58.30 -52.03 15.89
CA PHE A 86 -57.27 -51.21 16.53
C PHE A 86 -57.07 -51.60 18.00
N SER A 87 -55.82 -51.82 18.41
CA SER A 87 -55.45 -52.11 19.81
C SER A 87 -54.68 -50.95 20.43
N PHE A 88 -55.17 -50.37 21.53
CA PHE A 88 -54.50 -49.26 22.21
C PHE A 88 -53.10 -49.62 22.76
N GLN A 89 -52.87 -50.90 23.04
CA GLN A 89 -51.62 -51.42 23.61
C GLN A 89 -50.60 -51.83 22.55
N GLU A 90 -51.04 -52.02 21.30
CA GLU A 90 -50.16 -52.51 20.22
C GLU A 90 -50.06 -51.54 19.05
N ASP A 91 -51.03 -50.65 18.85
CA ASP A 91 -51.11 -49.71 17.73
C ASP A 91 -51.04 -48.26 18.23
N CYS A 92 -50.32 -47.41 17.49
CA CYS A 92 -50.12 -46.01 17.85
C CYS A 92 -51.42 -45.20 17.74
N LEU A 93 -51.80 -44.49 18.81
CA LEU A 93 -53.00 -43.65 18.90
C LEU A 93 -53.19 -42.74 17.69
N PHE A 94 -52.13 -42.10 17.19
CA PHE A 94 -52.21 -41.13 16.09
C PHE A 94 -52.21 -41.76 14.70
N CYS A 95 -51.35 -42.74 14.41
CA CYS A 95 -51.20 -43.25 13.04
C CYS A 95 -51.87 -44.61 12.79
N GLY A 96 -52.27 -45.35 13.82
CA GLY A 96 -52.90 -46.67 13.69
C GLY A 96 -51.93 -47.82 13.36
N ASN A 97 -50.64 -47.55 13.18
CA ASN A 97 -49.63 -48.58 12.91
C ASN A 97 -49.15 -49.23 14.19
N SER A 98 -48.77 -50.50 14.10
CA SER A 98 -48.21 -51.25 15.22
C SER A 98 -46.94 -50.58 15.76
N THR A 99 -46.88 -50.47 17.08
CA THR A 99 -45.74 -49.99 17.87
C THR A 99 -44.65 -51.06 18.04
N ILE A 100 -44.92 -52.31 17.61
CA ILE A 100 -44.06 -53.49 17.82
C ILE A 100 -43.29 -53.89 16.55
N GLU A 101 -43.06 -52.99 15.59
CA GLU A 101 -42.35 -53.36 14.33
C GLU A 101 -40.87 -53.73 14.54
N THR A 102 -40.61 -55.02 14.82
CA THR A 102 -39.33 -55.70 14.63
C THR A 102 -39.09 -55.99 13.15
N THR A 103 -38.72 -54.99 12.35
CA THR A 103 -38.04 -55.26 11.06
C THR A 103 -36.90 -54.27 10.81
N ALA A 104 -35.70 -54.82 10.73
CA ALA A 104 -34.44 -54.13 10.51
C ALA A 104 -34.42 -53.41 9.15
N LYS A 105 -34.93 -52.17 9.08
CA LYS A 105 -34.54 -51.11 8.11
C LYS A 105 -35.22 -49.74 8.27
N ARG A 106 -35.88 -49.41 9.38
CA ARG A 106 -36.38 -48.05 9.68
C ARG A 106 -36.00 -47.67 11.12
N LYS A 107 -35.76 -46.38 11.37
CA LYS A 107 -35.37 -45.82 12.69
C LYS A 107 -36.24 -46.42 13.80
N LEU A 108 -35.64 -46.82 14.94
CA LEU A 108 -36.41 -47.07 16.16
C LEU A 108 -37.33 -45.86 16.37
N PHE A 109 -38.64 -46.08 16.39
CA PHE A 109 -39.58 -45.02 16.79
C PHE A 109 -39.64 -45.01 18.31
N ASP A 110 -39.41 -43.85 18.93
CA ASP A 110 -39.64 -43.68 20.37
C ASP A 110 -41.15 -43.83 20.62
N VAL A 111 -41.55 -44.88 21.35
CA VAL A 111 -42.94 -45.17 21.73
C VAL A 111 -43.14 -44.72 23.18
N HIS A 112 -44.22 -43.98 23.44
CA HIS A 112 -44.60 -43.54 24.78
C HIS A 112 -46.03 -44.00 25.10
N ALA A 113 -46.28 -44.30 26.38
CA ALA A 113 -47.61 -44.51 26.90
C ALA A 113 -48.24 -43.19 27.35
N VAL A 114 -49.57 -43.06 27.22
CA VAL A 114 -50.32 -41.94 27.77
C VAL A 114 -50.36 -42.08 29.30
N GLN A 115 -49.75 -41.13 30.01
CA GLN A 115 -49.61 -41.18 31.47
C GLN A 115 -50.53 -40.20 32.23
N THR A 116 -51.17 -39.26 31.53
CA THR A 116 -51.94 -38.19 32.18
C THR A 116 -53.24 -37.89 31.45
N THR A 117 -54.27 -37.50 32.20
CA THR A 117 -55.55 -36.99 31.66
C THR A 117 -55.36 -35.65 30.95
N GLU A 118 -54.42 -34.81 31.38
CA GLU A 118 -54.05 -33.55 30.70
C GLU A 118 -53.59 -33.78 29.26
N PHE A 119 -52.87 -34.88 28.99
CA PHE A 119 -52.46 -35.24 27.64
C PHE A 119 -53.69 -35.48 26.75
N GLN A 120 -54.68 -36.21 27.26
CA GLN A 120 -55.93 -36.48 26.55
C GLN A 120 -56.69 -35.18 26.25
N THR A 121 -56.89 -34.31 27.24
CA THR A 121 -57.58 -33.01 27.05
C THR A 121 -56.88 -32.14 26.01
N THR A 122 -55.53 -32.14 26.00
CA THR A 122 -54.75 -31.39 25.01
C THR A 122 -54.98 -31.93 23.58
N VAL A 123 -55.00 -33.25 23.40
CA VAL A 123 -55.20 -33.86 22.09
C VAL A 123 -56.65 -33.68 21.61
N GLU A 124 -57.64 -33.77 22.49
CA GLU A 124 -59.05 -33.49 22.18
C GLU A 124 -59.25 -32.04 21.68
N GLN A 125 -58.62 -31.07 22.34
CA GLN A 125 -58.67 -29.67 21.91
C GLN A 125 -58.08 -29.48 20.52
N ILE A 126 -56.95 -30.13 20.23
CA ILE A 126 -56.32 -30.10 18.89
C ILE A 126 -57.22 -30.77 17.85
N CYS A 127 -57.93 -31.85 18.21
CA CYS A 127 -58.91 -32.46 17.31
C CYS A 127 -60.06 -31.48 16.95
N ILE A 128 -60.53 -30.69 17.91
CA ILE A 128 -61.59 -29.68 17.70
C ILE A 128 -61.10 -28.55 16.78
N GLU A 129 -59.83 -28.15 16.91
CA GLU A 129 -59.23 -27.07 16.12
C GLU A 129 -58.92 -27.48 14.68
N ARG A 130 -58.36 -28.69 14.46
CA ARG A 130 -57.87 -29.15 13.15
C ARG A 130 -58.98 -29.47 12.14
N LYS A 131 -60.07 -30.11 12.60
CA LYS A 131 -61.23 -30.51 11.76
C LYS A 131 -60.87 -31.25 10.45
N ASP A 132 -59.78 -32.02 10.43
CA ASP A 132 -59.37 -32.86 9.29
C ASP A 132 -59.72 -34.35 9.51
N GLU A 133 -59.59 -35.19 8.48
CA GLU A 133 -59.87 -36.64 8.59
C GLU A 133 -58.98 -37.32 9.65
N TRP A 134 -57.73 -36.84 9.79
CA TRP A 134 -56.80 -37.36 10.79
C TRP A 134 -57.28 -37.05 12.22
N ALA A 135 -57.73 -35.82 12.48
CA ALA A 135 -58.31 -35.41 13.74
C ALA A 135 -59.61 -36.15 14.07
N THR A 136 -60.43 -36.43 13.07
CA THR A 136 -61.69 -37.18 13.23
C THR A 136 -61.43 -38.62 13.69
N GLU A 137 -60.47 -39.30 13.06
CA GLU A 137 -60.09 -40.67 13.42
C GLU A 137 -59.47 -40.73 14.83
N VAL A 138 -58.53 -39.83 15.15
CA VAL A 138 -57.91 -39.78 16.50
C VAL A 138 -58.97 -39.48 17.56
N LYS A 139 -59.88 -38.54 17.30
CA LYS A 139 -60.98 -38.22 18.22
C LYS A 139 -61.89 -39.43 18.46
N GLY A 140 -62.23 -40.19 17.43
CA GLY A 140 -63.03 -41.41 17.56
C GLY A 140 -62.36 -42.46 18.46
N ARG A 141 -61.03 -42.58 18.42
CA ARG A 141 -60.28 -43.49 19.32
C ARG A 141 -60.32 -43.03 20.77
N ILE A 142 -60.22 -41.72 21.01
CA ILE A 142 -60.31 -41.14 22.36
C ILE A 142 -61.72 -41.33 22.94
N GLU A 143 -62.76 -41.02 22.16
CA GLU A 143 -64.16 -41.20 22.57
C GLU A 143 -64.49 -42.68 22.86
N PHE A 144 -63.90 -43.62 22.11
CA PHE A 144 -64.07 -45.06 22.35
C PHE A 144 -63.37 -45.54 23.62
N ALA A 145 -62.14 -45.09 23.89
CA ALA A 145 -61.39 -45.48 25.09
C ALA A 145 -61.97 -44.86 26.37
N ARG A 146 -62.58 -43.67 26.28
CA ARG A 146 -62.99 -42.77 27.37
C ARG A 146 -61.83 -42.23 28.22
N ASP A 147 -60.93 -43.11 28.68
CA ASP A 147 -59.72 -42.76 29.42
C ASP A 147 -58.50 -43.45 28.78
N LEU A 148 -57.67 -42.66 28.10
CA LEU A 148 -56.48 -43.16 27.41
C LEU A 148 -55.41 -43.70 28.37
N HIS A 149 -55.33 -43.17 29.58
CA HIS A 149 -54.37 -43.63 30.58
C HIS A 149 -54.78 -45.00 31.12
N ALA A 150 -56.07 -45.21 31.38
CA ALA A 150 -56.59 -46.48 31.89
C ALA A 150 -56.46 -47.66 30.90
N VAL A 151 -56.40 -47.38 29.59
CA VAL A 151 -56.23 -48.42 28.54
C VAL A 151 -54.78 -48.62 28.09
N ASP A 152 -53.81 -48.00 28.78
CA ASP A 152 -52.39 -48.02 28.45
C ASP A 152 -52.11 -47.64 26.98
N ALA A 153 -52.78 -46.59 26.48
CA ALA A 153 -52.66 -46.19 25.08
C ALA A 153 -51.22 -45.81 24.71
N LEU A 154 -50.69 -46.38 23.63
CA LEU A 154 -49.34 -46.10 23.13
C LEU A 154 -49.35 -45.15 21.94
N TYR A 155 -48.27 -44.38 21.78
CA TYR A 155 -48.07 -43.54 20.60
C TYR A 155 -46.58 -43.34 20.25
N HIS A 156 -46.28 -43.14 18.98
CA HIS A 156 -44.95 -42.69 18.54
C HIS A 156 -44.75 -41.21 18.89
N SER A 157 -43.63 -40.88 19.52
CA SER A 157 -43.23 -39.50 19.86
C SER A 157 -43.35 -38.56 18.66
N SER A 158 -42.81 -38.99 17.52
CA SER A 158 -42.87 -38.24 16.26
C SER A 158 -44.30 -38.06 15.72
N CYS A 159 -45.19 -39.03 15.92
CA CYS A 159 -46.59 -38.90 15.50
C CYS A 159 -47.34 -37.87 16.36
N SER A 160 -47.08 -37.81 17.68
CA SER A 160 -47.67 -36.78 18.56
C SER A 160 -47.20 -35.39 18.14
N THR A 161 -45.90 -35.19 17.92
CA THR A 161 -45.36 -33.90 17.45
C THR A 161 -45.92 -33.51 16.08
N ASN A 162 -45.99 -34.45 15.14
CA ASN A 162 -46.54 -34.20 13.80
C ASN A 162 -48.03 -33.84 13.87
N PHE A 163 -48.82 -34.51 14.72
CA PHE A 163 -50.23 -34.21 14.92
C PHE A 163 -50.45 -32.81 15.50
N ARG A 164 -49.64 -32.43 16.51
CA ARG A 164 -49.70 -31.09 17.13
C ARG A 164 -49.25 -29.97 16.19
N THR A 165 -48.28 -30.22 15.31
CA THR A 165 -47.68 -29.20 14.42
C THR A 165 -48.29 -29.15 13.01
N GLY A 166 -49.13 -30.13 12.64
CA GLY A 166 -49.72 -30.25 11.30
C GLY A 166 -48.76 -30.62 10.19
N LYS A 167 -47.56 -31.12 10.51
CA LYS A 167 -46.55 -31.56 9.55
C LYS A 167 -46.59 -33.09 9.40
N ASN A 168 -46.27 -33.63 8.22
CA ASN A 168 -46.16 -35.07 7.95
C ASN A 168 -47.41 -35.90 8.29
N VAL A 169 -48.58 -35.50 7.78
CA VAL A 169 -49.85 -36.25 7.91
C VAL A 169 -49.66 -37.69 7.38
N PRO A 170 -50.06 -38.75 8.13
CA PRO A 170 -49.92 -40.13 7.67
C PRO A 170 -50.63 -40.34 6.33
N GLN A 171 -50.03 -41.16 5.45
CA GLN A 171 -50.57 -41.40 4.10
C GLN A 171 -52.02 -41.88 4.08
N LEU A 172 -52.48 -42.56 5.15
CA LEU A 172 -53.88 -42.98 5.35
C LEU A 172 -54.86 -41.79 5.40
N PHE A 173 -54.42 -40.63 5.89
CA PHE A 173 -55.24 -39.41 6.07
C PHE A 173 -54.79 -38.27 5.14
N SER A 174 -53.86 -38.55 4.23
CA SER A 174 -53.45 -37.59 3.21
C SER A 174 -54.49 -37.62 2.08
N PRO A 175 -54.98 -36.48 1.57
CA PRO A 175 -55.97 -36.46 0.50
C PRO A 175 -55.47 -37.29 -0.69
N LYS A 176 -56.27 -38.28 -1.10
CA LYS A 176 -55.98 -39.17 -2.22
C LYS A 176 -55.90 -38.34 -3.50
N SER A 177 -54.69 -38.00 -3.94
CA SER A 177 -54.46 -37.53 -5.30
C SER A 177 -54.27 -38.75 -6.20
N ASP A 178 -55.15 -38.87 -7.20
CA ASP A 178 -55.11 -39.90 -8.22
C ASP A 178 -53.73 -39.95 -8.89
N LYS A 179 -53.04 -41.07 -8.69
CA LYS A 179 -51.83 -41.41 -9.44
C LYS A 179 -52.26 -41.90 -10.82
N SER A 180 -52.41 -40.97 -11.76
CA SER A 180 -52.14 -41.28 -13.17
C SER A 180 -50.62 -41.25 -13.38
N GLN A 181 -50.08 -42.36 -13.88
CA GLN A 181 -48.72 -42.40 -14.41
C GLN A 181 -48.66 -41.47 -15.64
N ILE A 182 -48.23 -40.24 -15.41
CA ILE A 182 -47.65 -39.38 -16.45
C ILE A 182 -46.24 -39.06 -15.96
N LYS A 183 -45.22 -39.42 -16.75
CA LYS A 183 -43.89 -38.84 -16.63
C LYS A 183 -44.04 -37.32 -16.78
N ARG A 184 -44.14 -36.59 -15.67
CA ARG A 184 -44.15 -35.13 -15.66
C ARG A 184 -42.72 -34.66 -15.43
N GLY A 185 -42.06 -34.19 -16.48
CA GLY A 185 -40.98 -33.22 -16.34
C GLY A 185 -41.50 -32.02 -15.55
N ARG A 186 -40.70 -31.52 -14.61
CA ARG A 186 -40.98 -30.30 -13.85
C ARG A 186 -41.00 -29.12 -14.85
N PRO A 187 -41.91 -28.15 -14.72
CA PRO A 187 -41.99 -27.03 -15.67
C PRO A 187 -40.65 -26.29 -15.80
N ASN A 188 -40.38 -25.84 -17.02
CA ASN A 188 -39.15 -25.25 -17.54
C ASN A 188 -38.75 -23.88 -16.93
N THR A 189 -39.42 -23.45 -15.85
CA THR A 189 -39.27 -22.13 -15.23
C THR A 189 -38.16 -22.08 -14.18
N ASN A 190 -37.95 -23.15 -13.41
CA ASN A 190 -36.85 -23.22 -12.42
C ASN A 190 -35.48 -23.25 -13.08
N ASP A 191 -35.37 -23.81 -14.28
CA ASP A 191 -34.14 -23.77 -15.07
C ASP A 191 -33.87 -22.36 -15.61
N GLN A 192 -34.90 -21.56 -15.93
CA GLN A 192 -34.72 -20.15 -16.30
C GLN A 192 -34.28 -19.28 -15.12
N HIS A 193 -34.84 -19.49 -13.93
CA HIS A 193 -34.38 -18.80 -12.72
C HIS A 193 -32.96 -19.23 -12.33
N PHE A 194 -32.63 -20.51 -12.49
CA PHE A 194 -31.27 -21.00 -12.29
C PHE A 194 -30.29 -20.40 -13.29
N LEU A 195 -30.63 -20.33 -14.59
CA LEU A 195 -29.81 -19.65 -15.60
C LEU A 195 -29.57 -18.18 -15.24
N LYS A 196 -30.58 -17.45 -14.75
CA LYS A 196 -30.37 -16.07 -14.26
C LYS A 196 -29.46 -15.96 -13.03
N VAL A 197 -29.41 -16.99 -12.19
CA VAL A 197 -28.47 -17.07 -11.06
C VAL A 197 -27.06 -17.40 -11.56
N LEU A 198 -26.94 -18.16 -12.65
CA LEU A 198 -25.69 -18.41 -13.34
C LEU A 198 -25.17 -17.17 -14.07
N ASP A 199 -26.03 -16.46 -14.81
CA ASP A 199 -25.72 -15.17 -15.43
C ASP A 199 -25.20 -14.19 -14.36
N PHE A 200 -25.86 -14.13 -13.20
CA PHE A 200 -25.41 -13.33 -12.06
C PHE A 200 -24.04 -13.77 -11.52
N LEU A 201 -23.79 -15.09 -11.43
CA LEU A 201 -22.50 -15.62 -11.00
C LEU A 201 -21.39 -15.31 -12.01
N GLU A 202 -21.69 -15.31 -13.31
CA GLU A 202 -20.76 -14.94 -14.39
C GLU A 202 -20.51 -13.43 -14.46
N ASP A 203 -21.55 -12.62 -14.23
CA ASP A 203 -21.49 -11.16 -14.22
C ASP A 203 -20.81 -10.59 -12.96
N ASN A 204 -20.73 -11.37 -11.88
CA ASN A 204 -20.13 -10.97 -10.59
C ASN A 204 -18.98 -11.92 -10.20
N ASP A 205 -18.23 -12.39 -11.21
CA ASP A 205 -17.10 -13.31 -11.04
C ASP A 205 -15.86 -12.68 -10.37
N ASP A 206 -15.90 -11.38 -10.10
CA ASP A 206 -14.95 -10.59 -9.31
C ASP A 206 -15.30 -10.53 -7.81
N GLU A 207 -16.53 -10.89 -7.44
CA GLU A 207 -16.98 -10.99 -6.04
C GLU A 207 -16.74 -12.39 -5.45
N GLN A 208 -16.39 -12.45 -4.16
CA GLN A 208 -16.35 -13.72 -3.42
C GLN A 208 -17.79 -14.17 -3.09
N LEU A 209 -18.43 -14.86 -4.03
CA LEU A 209 -19.78 -15.39 -3.86
C LEU A 209 -19.75 -16.78 -3.21
N THR A 210 -20.68 -17.02 -2.29
CA THR A 210 -20.90 -18.34 -1.68
C THR A 210 -22.11 -19.02 -2.29
N ILE A 211 -22.22 -20.34 -2.10
CA ILE A 211 -23.44 -21.08 -2.44
C ILE A 211 -24.67 -20.51 -1.71
N LYS A 212 -24.51 -19.94 -0.52
CA LYS A 212 -25.59 -19.29 0.19
C LYS A 212 -26.07 -18.03 -0.56
N ASP A 213 -25.14 -17.22 -1.04
CA ASP A 213 -25.48 -15.99 -1.79
C ASP A 213 -26.23 -16.32 -3.08
N LEU A 214 -25.85 -17.40 -3.78
CA LEU A 214 -26.56 -17.89 -4.97
C LEU A 214 -27.98 -18.38 -4.64
N VAL A 215 -28.15 -19.06 -3.50
CA VAL A 215 -29.47 -19.50 -3.03
C VAL A 215 -30.33 -18.31 -2.63
N ASP A 216 -29.78 -17.34 -1.93
CA ASP A 216 -30.51 -16.15 -1.50
C ASP A 216 -30.90 -15.28 -2.72
N ARG A 217 -30.05 -15.24 -3.75
CA ARG A 217 -30.39 -14.64 -5.05
C ARG A 217 -31.50 -15.40 -5.77
N MET A 218 -31.46 -16.73 -5.76
CA MET A 218 -32.54 -17.53 -6.34
C MET A 218 -33.85 -17.34 -5.58
N LYS A 219 -33.81 -17.25 -4.25
CA LYS A 219 -34.99 -16.91 -3.41
C LYS A 219 -35.57 -15.55 -3.75
N ALA A 220 -34.74 -14.56 -4.07
CA ALA A 220 -35.24 -13.26 -4.51
C ALA A 220 -35.99 -13.35 -5.86
N LEU A 221 -35.69 -14.35 -6.71
CA LEU A 221 -36.31 -14.53 -8.02
C LEU A 221 -37.57 -15.41 -8.00
N CYS A 222 -37.62 -16.43 -7.13
CA CYS A 222 -38.72 -17.41 -7.11
C CYS A 222 -39.24 -17.79 -5.71
N GLY A 223 -38.86 -17.06 -4.67
CA GLY A 223 -39.36 -17.26 -3.30
C GLY A 223 -39.00 -18.64 -2.73
N ASP A 224 -40.01 -19.33 -2.18
CA ASP A 224 -39.86 -20.66 -1.57
C ASP A 224 -39.52 -21.78 -2.57
N GLU A 225 -39.56 -21.50 -3.87
CA GLU A 225 -39.17 -22.46 -4.92
C GLU A 225 -37.66 -22.50 -5.20
N ALA A 226 -36.87 -21.69 -4.49
CA ALA A 226 -35.42 -21.66 -4.64
C ALA A 226 -34.75 -22.98 -4.24
N TYR A 227 -33.59 -23.24 -4.86
CA TYR A 227 -32.82 -24.43 -4.54
C TYR A 227 -32.29 -24.42 -3.10
N SER A 228 -32.24 -25.59 -2.49
CA SER A 228 -31.51 -25.76 -1.23
C SER A 228 -30.01 -25.60 -1.48
N GLN A 229 -29.23 -25.17 -0.48
CA GLN A 229 -27.78 -25.02 -0.63
C GLN A 229 -27.07 -26.29 -1.16
N PRO A 230 -27.38 -27.52 -0.67
CA PRO A 230 -26.78 -28.73 -1.23
C PRO A 230 -27.14 -28.96 -2.70
N TYR A 231 -28.38 -28.64 -3.09
CA TYR A 231 -28.84 -28.83 -4.46
C TYR A 231 -28.29 -27.76 -5.41
N MET A 232 -28.19 -26.51 -4.96
CA MET A 232 -27.51 -25.43 -5.69
C MET A 232 -26.04 -25.78 -5.93
N LYS A 233 -25.34 -26.27 -4.89
CA LYS A 233 -23.95 -26.74 -5.00
C LYS A 233 -23.80 -27.84 -6.05
N GLN A 234 -24.68 -28.84 -6.02
CA GLN A 234 -24.69 -29.92 -7.01
C GLN A 234 -24.97 -29.39 -8.42
N LYS A 235 -25.98 -28.52 -8.60
CA LYS A 235 -26.36 -27.98 -9.90
C LYS A 235 -25.28 -27.09 -10.54
N VAL A 236 -24.61 -26.27 -9.73
CA VAL A 236 -23.47 -25.45 -10.16
C VAL A 236 -22.28 -26.34 -10.56
N GLN A 237 -22.02 -27.43 -9.82
CA GLN A 237 -20.98 -28.41 -10.18
C GLN A 237 -21.33 -29.21 -11.44
N GLU A 238 -22.61 -29.59 -11.63
CA GLU A 238 -23.09 -30.24 -12.85
C GLU A 238 -22.94 -29.33 -14.08
N HIS A 239 -23.20 -28.03 -13.93
CA HIS A 239 -23.17 -27.08 -15.04
C HIS A 239 -21.74 -26.74 -15.49
N TYR A 240 -20.83 -26.42 -14.56
CA TYR A 240 -19.47 -25.96 -14.90
C TYR A 240 -18.38 -27.04 -14.80
N GLY A 241 -18.69 -28.21 -14.20
CA GLY A 241 -17.75 -29.32 -14.07
C GLY A 241 -16.43 -28.93 -13.39
N SER A 242 -15.30 -29.22 -14.04
CA SER A 242 -13.96 -28.91 -13.54
C SER A 242 -13.59 -27.42 -13.60
N SER A 243 -14.39 -26.61 -14.30
CA SER A 243 -14.17 -25.18 -14.50
C SER A 243 -14.62 -24.33 -13.31
N ILE A 244 -15.11 -24.96 -12.24
CA ILE A 244 -15.49 -24.27 -11.00
C ILE A 244 -14.96 -25.00 -9.77
N LEU A 245 -14.53 -24.24 -8.77
CA LEU A 245 -13.98 -24.70 -7.51
C LEU A 245 -14.81 -24.13 -6.36
N ILE A 246 -15.32 -25.02 -5.51
CA ILE A 246 -16.09 -24.65 -4.32
C ILE A 246 -15.25 -25.01 -3.09
N THR A 247 -14.71 -24.00 -2.42
CA THR A 247 -13.73 -24.17 -1.31
C THR A 247 -14.06 -23.29 -0.11
N GLU A 248 -13.27 -23.42 0.95
CA GLU A 248 -13.30 -22.54 2.10
C GLU A 248 -12.17 -21.51 1.97
N LEU A 249 -12.51 -20.22 2.03
CA LEU A 249 -11.59 -19.09 1.87
C LEU A 249 -11.86 -18.08 2.99
N ASN A 250 -10.81 -17.68 3.72
CA ASN A 250 -10.88 -16.71 4.83
C ASN A 250 -11.97 -17.03 5.88
N GLY A 251 -12.16 -18.31 6.22
CA GLY A 251 -13.16 -18.77 7.20
C GLY A 251 -14.61 -18.80 6.70
N LYS A 252 -14.87 -18.50 5.42
CA LYS A 252 -16.18 -18.65 4.78
C LYS A 252 -16.25 -19.98 4.00
N GLN A 253 -17.20 -20.83 4.35
CA GLN A 253 -17.43 -22.11 3.69
C GLN A 253 -18.25 -21.96 2.39
N ASN A 254 -17.97 -22.82 1.41
CA ASN A 254 -18.66 -22.89 0.12
C ASN A 254 -18.53 -21.64 -0.76
N VAL A 255 -17.35 -21.01 -0.77
CA VAL A 255 -16.99 -19.94 -1.72
C VAL A 255 -16.81 -20.55 -3.11
N VAL A 256 -17.47 -19.97 -4.11
CA VAL A 256 -17.49 -20.40 -5.51
C VAL A 256 -16.46 -19.60 -6.29
N THR A 257 -15.58 -20.27 -7.03
CA THR A 257 -14.52 -19.63 -7.84
C THR A 257 -14.39 -20.31 -9.19
N PHE A 258 -14.32 -19.55 -10.28
CA PHE A 258 -14.09 -20.11 -11.61
C PHE A 258 -12.61 -20.51 -11.80
N ARG A 259 -12.38 -21.67 -12.39
CA ARG A 259 -11.09 -22.20 -12.87
C ARG A 259 -10.95 -22.02 -14.38
N GLN A 260 -11.29 -20.85 -14.91
CA GLN A 260 -11.04 -20.58 -16.33
C GLN A 260 -9.52 -20.52 -16.53
N THR A 261 -8.99 -21.47 -17.31
CA THR A 261 -7.60 -21.46 -17.77
C THR A 261 -7.58 -21.01 -19.22
N ALA A 262 -6.49 -20.38 -19.67
CA ALA A 262 -6.31 -19.97 -21.06
C ALA A 262 -6.63 -21.12 -22.05
N SER A 263 -6.29 -22.36 -21.70
CA SER A 263 -6.60 -23.56 -22.48
C SER A 263 -8.10 -23.81 -22.67
N THR A 264 -8.92 -23.58 -21.65
CA THR A 264 -10.39 -23.73 -21.75
C THR A 264 -11.00 -22.64 -22.64
N ILE A 265 -10.50 -21.41 -22.54
CA ILE A 265 -10.95 -20.27 -23.35
C ILE A 265 -10.62 -20.51 -24.83
N ILE A 266 -9.38 -20.95 -25.11
CA ILE A 266 -8.91 -21.27 -26.46
C ILE A 266 -9.69 -22.46 -27.05
N HIS A 267 -9.96 -23.50 -26.25
CA HIS A 267 -10.74 -24.66 -26.71
C HIS A 267 -12.19 -24.27 -27.06
N ASN A 268 -12.82 -23.43 -26.25
CA ASN A 268 -14.17 -22.92 -26.54
C ASN A 268 -14.19 -22.03 -27.79
N PHE A 269 -13.15 -21.22 -28.00
CA PHE A 269 -12.96 -20.46 -29.23
C PHE A 269 -12.96 -21.35 -30.48
N TYR A 270 -12.14 -22.40 -30.50
CA TYR A 270 -12.08 -23.32 -31.64
C TYR A 270 -13.39 -24.09 -31.89
N LYS A 271 -14.12 -24.42 -30.83
CA LYS A 271 -15.41 -25.14 -30.95
C LYS A 271 -16.51 -24.23 -31.51
N GLU A 272 -16.55 -22.97 -31.09
CA GLU A 272 -17.57 -22.02 -31.54
C GLU A 272 -17.23 -21.34 -32.88
N SER A 273 -15.96 -21.22 -33.24
CA SER A 273 -15.53 -20.71 -34.55
C SER A 273 -15.93 -21.62 -35.72
N GLN A 274 -16.32 -22.87 -35.44
CA GLN A 274 -16.85 -23.81 -36.42
C GLN A 274 -18.35 -23.62 -36.70
N LEU A 275 -19.06 -22.81 -35.89
CA LEU A 275 -20.45 -22.43 -36.14
C LEU A 275 -20.46 -21.24 -37.11
N LYS A 276 -21.15 -21.37 -38.26
CA LYS A 276 -21.32 -20.26 -39.21
C LYS A 276 -22.12 -19.13 -38.56
N LYS A 277 -21.42 -18.10 -38.07
CA LYS A 277 -21.98 -16.83 -37.57
C LYS A 277 -21.74 -15.73 -38.62
N SER A 278 -22.41 -14.58 -38.49
CA SER A 278 -22.12 -13.43 -39.38
C SER A 278 -20.70 -12.89 -39.14
N ASP A 279 -20.18 -12.08 -40.07
CA ASP A 279 -18.83 -11.49 -39.93
C ASP A 279 -18.72 -10.59 -38.68
N GLU A 280 -19.77 -9.83 -38.36
CA GLU A 280 -19.83 -9.00 -37.16
C GLU A 280 -19.89 -9.82 -35.87
N ASP A 281 -20.66 -10.91 -35.86
CA ASP A 281 -20.72 -11.83 -34.72
C ASP A 281 -19.37 -12.52 -34.48
N SER A 282 -18.66 -12.87 -35.55
CA SER A 282 -17.35 -13.50 -35.50
C SER A 282 -16.29 -12.54 -34.97
N LYS A 283 -16.32 -11.27 -35.40
CA LYS A 283 -15.47 -10.19 -34.87
C LYS A 283 -15.72 -9.96 -33.38
N LEU A 284 -16.99 -9.83 -32.97
CA LEU A 284 -17.35 -9.64 -31.57
C LEU A 284 -16.92 -10.84 -30.71
N PHE A 285 -17.04 -12.06 -31.24
CA PHE A 285 -16.61 -13.28 -30.57
C PHE A 285 -15.09 -13.33 -30.35
N LEU A 286 -14.30 -12.92 -31.36
CA LEU A 286 -12.84 -12.81 -31.21
C LEU A 286 -12.45 -11.80 -30.12
N LEU A 287 -13.09 -10.63 -30.09
CA LEU A 287 -12.84 -9.61 -29.08
C LEU A 287 -13.20 -10.09 -27.67
N LYS A 288 -14.34 -10.76 -27.49
CA LYS A 288 -14.74 -11.37 -26.21
C LYS A 288 -13.75 -12.43 -25.75
N THR A 289 -13.25 -13.25 -26.69
CA THR A 289 -12.23 -14.27 -26.39
C THR A 289 -10.92 -13.64 -25.95
N ALA A 290 -10.44 -12.61 -26.66
CA ALA A 290 -9.25 -11.87 -26.29
C ALA A 290 -9.39 -11.22 -24.91
N ALA A 291 -10.53 -10.59 -24.62
CA ALA A 291 -10.83 -10.01 -23.31
C ALA A 291 -10.83 -11.07 -22.20
N ALA A 292 -11.40 -12.24 -22.44
CA ALA A 292 -11.39 -13.35 -21.47
C ALA A 292 -9.97 -13.87 -21.19
N LEU A 293 -9.11 -13.94 -22.21
CA LEU A 293 -7.70 -14.32 -22.03
C LEU A 293 -6.94 -13.29 -21.19
N ILE A 294 -7.08 -11.99 -21.52
CA ILE A 294 -6.47 -10.90 -20.75
C ILE A 294 -6.97 -10.93 -19.30
N LYS A 295 -8.29 -11.06 -19.08
CA LYS A 295 -8.89 -11.16 -17.75
C LYS A 295 -8.34 -12.37 -16.97
N SER A 296 -8.16 -13.51 -17.62
CA SER A 296 -7.56 -14.70 -17.00
C SER A 296 -6.09 -14.47 -16.60
N GLU A 297 -5.31 -13.76 -17.41
CA GLU A 297 -3.91 -13.43 -17.08
C GLU A 297 -3.83 -12.44 -15.92
N ILE A 298 -4.65 -11.38 -15.93
CA ILE A 298 -4.73 -10.43 -14.79
C ILE A 298 -5.05 -11.17 -13.48
N ARG A 299 -5.93 -12.17 -13.55
CA ARG A 299 -6.30 -13.00 -12.39
C ARG A 299 -5.21 -13.94 -11.91
N SER A 300 -4.33 -14.41 -12.79
CA SER A 300 -3.23 -15.30 -12.44
C SER A 300 -2.01 -14.57 -11.92
N MET A 301 -1.91 -13.25 -12.10
CA MET A 301 -0.80 -12.45 -11.58
C MET A 301 -0.72 -12.53 -10.04
N PRO A 302 0.49 -12.68 -9.49
CA PRO A 302 0.72 -12.71 -8.05
C PRO A 302 0.34 -11.38 -7.42
N VAL A 303 -0.20 -11.43 -6.20
CA VAL A 303 -0.62 -10.24 -5.45
C VAL A 303 -0.11 -10.36 -4.03
N ASP A 304 0.60 -9.33 -3.58
CA ASP A 304 0.92 -9.14 -2.18
C ASP A 304 -0.17 -8.28 -1.53
N LYS A 305 -0.75 -8.77 -0.44
CA LYS A 305 -1.76 -8.05 0.35
C LYS A 305 -1.20 -7.47 1.64
N ASN A 306 -0.02 -7.93 2.03
CA ASN A 306 0.59 -7.63 3.30
C ASN A 306 1.47 -6.39 3.22
N TYR A 307 1.89 -6.00 2.01
CA TYR A 307 2.75 -4.84 1.78
C TYR A 307 2.20 -3.97 0.66
N TYR A 308 2.45 -2.67 0.80
CA TYR A 308 2.20 -1.71 -0.27
C TYR A 308 3.31 -1.74 -1.32
N PRO A 309 3.01 -1.36 -2.58
CA PRO A 309 4.03 -1.15 -3.60
C PRO A 309 5.06 -0.11 -3.15
N SER A 310 6.33 -0.36 -3.49
CA SER A 310 7.47 0.49 -3.18
C SER A 310 7.74 1.53 -4.28
N ASN A 311 8.65 2.47 -4.01
CA ASN A 311 9.11 3.43 -5.03
C ASN A 311 9.74 2.73 -6.25
N ASN A 312 10.40 1.58 -6.05
CA ASN A 312 10.96 0.80 -7.16
C ASN A 312 9.87 0.21 -8.05
N ASP A 313 8.69 -0.08 -7.50
CA ASP A 313 7.55 -0.59 -8.25
C ASP A 313 6.92 0.50 -9.14
N ILE A 314 6.95 1.76 -8.68
CA ILE A 314 6.60 2.93 -9.50
C ILE A 314 7.61 3.12 -10.64
N LEU A 315 8.91 3.03 -10.36
CA LEU A 315 9.97 3.18 -11.37
C LEU A 315 10.00 2.01 -12.38
N SER A 316 9.56 0.82 -11.96
CA SER A 316 9.44 -0.38 -12.80
C SER A 316 7.99 -0.70 -13.17
N HIS A 317 7.20 0.34 -13.42
CA HIS A 317 5.76 0.25 -13.70
C HIS A 317 5.40 -0.71 -14.85
N GLU A 318 6.29 -0.91 -15.83
CA GLU A 318 6.06 -1.80 -16.98
C GLU A 318 5.92 -3.27 -16.59
N LYS A 319 6.54 -3.70 -15.47
CA LYS A 319 6.50 -5.09 -14.98
C LYS A 319 5.20 -5.43 -14.28
N HIS A 320 4.37 -4.42 -14.00
CA HIS A 320 3.14 -4.58 -13.21
C HIS A 320 1.92 -4.88 -14.08
N ILE A 321 2.05 -4.92 -15.40
CA ILE A 321 0.97 -5.30 -16.32
C ILE A 321 1.28 -6.62 -17.04
N PRO A 322 0.28 -7.47 -17.33
CA PRO A 322 0.50 -8.69 -18.08
C PRO A 322 0.84 -8.37 -19.54
N GLU A 323 1.67 -9.21 -20.17
CA GLU A 323 2.18 -8.99 -21.52
C GLU A 323 1.04 -8.86 -22.54
N SER A 324 -0.01 -9.67 -22.42
CA SER A 324 -1.19 -9.61 -23.30
C SER A 324 -1.89 -8.24 -23.25
N LEU A 325 -2.06 -7.67 -22.05
CA LEU A 325 -2.63 -6.34 -21.86
C LEU A 325 -1.71 -5.25 -22.40
N ALA A 326 -0.41 -5.37 -22.15
CA ALA A 326 0.59 -4.44 -22.68
C ALA A 326 0.58 -4.42 -24.22
N VAL A 327 0.55 -5.58 -24.86
CA VAL A 327 0.47 -5.71 -26.34
C VAL A 327 -0.84 -5.14 -26.86
N PHE A 328 -1.97 -5.45 -26.22
CA PHE A 328 -3.27 -4.91 -26.61
C PHE A 328 -3.31 -3.38 -26.57
N LEU A 329 -2.84 -2.77 -25.48
CA LEU A 329 -2.79 -1.32 -25.34
C LEU A 329 -1.78 -0.67 -26.29
N LYS A 330 -0.62 -1.30 -26.54
CA LYS A 330 0.36 -0.84 -27.55
C LYS A 330 -0.21 -0.82 -28.97
N ILE A 331 -1.11 -1.76 -29.31
CA ILE A 331 -1.79 -1.77 -30.61
C ILE A 331 -2.82 -0.65 -30.70
N LEU A 332 -3.50 -0.32 -29.59
CA LEU A 332 -4.52 0.74 -29.56
C LEU A 332 -3.92 2.16 -29.58
N PHE A 333 -2.76 2.37 -28.95
CA PHE A 333 -2.13 3.69 -28.88
C PHE A 333 -1.09 3.89 -29.99
N SER A 334 -1.26 4.95 -30.78
CA SER A 334 -0.43 5.24 -31.96
C SER A 334 0.85 6.04 -31.68
N GLU A 335 1.07 6.49 -30.44
CA GLU A 335 2.17 7.40 -30.09
C GLU A 335 3.50 6.67 -29.83
N LYS A 336 4.59 7.26 -30.32
CA LYS A 336 5.96 6.91 -29.92
C LYS A 336 6.15 7.42 -28.48
N ASP A 337 6.54 6.53 -27.56
CA ASP A 337 6.77 6.79 -26.12
C ASP A 337 5.54 6.81 -25.20
N ALA A 338 4.51 5.99 -25.49
CA ALA A 338 3.34 5.82 -24.62
C ALA A 338 3.53 4.87 -23.41
N SER A 339 4.76 4.48 -23.02
CA SER A 339 4.97 3.38 -22.04
C SER A 339 4.35 3.66 -20.67
N LEU A 340 4.51 4.88 -20.15
CA LEU A 340 3.90 5.29 -18.88
C LEU A 340 2.37 5.33 -19.00
N ILE A 341 1.82 5.82 -20.12
CA ILE A 341 0.37 5.86 -20.36
C ILE A 341 -0.21 4.45 -20.42
N ILE A 342 0.45 3.54 -21.16
CA ILE A 342 0.10 2.13 -21.23
C ILE A 342 0.11 1.51 -19.84
N SER A 343 1.13 1.79 -19.03
CA SER A 343 1.24 1.26 -17.67
C SER A 343 0.15 1.83 -16.76
N SER A 344 -0.11 3.14 -16.82
CA SER A 344 -1.16 3.79 -16.02
C SER A 344 -2.56 3.24 -16.34
N ILE A 345 -2.90 3.13 -17.63
CA ILE A 345 -4.19 2.59 -18.07
C ILE A 345 -4.27 1.08 -17.80
N GLY A 346 -3.19 0.35 -18.04
CA GLY A 346 -3.12 -1.08 -17.76
C GLY A 346 -3.31 -1.40 -16.28
N GLN A 347 -2.66 -0.64 -15.39
CA GLN A 347 -2.85 -0.74 -13.94
C GLN A 347 -4.28 -0.35 -13.53
N ALA A 348 -4.87 0.69 -14.13
CA ALA A 348 -6.28 1.03 -13.89
C ALA A 348 -7.22 -0.14 -14.26
N ILE A 349 -6.98 -0.79 -15.42
CA ILE A 349 -7.73 -1.98 -15.85
C ILE A 349 -7.52 -3.14 -14.88
N MET A 350 -6.30 -3.37 -14.40
CA MET A 350 -6.00 -4.42 -13.43
C MET A 350 -6.72 -4.22 -12.10
N GLN A 351 -6.66 -2.99 -11.57
CA GLN A 351 -7.35 -2.64 -10.33
C GLN A 351 -8.87 -2.73 -10.51
N ALA A 352 -9.43 -2.28 -11.65
CA ALA A 352 -10.85 -2.45 -11.95
C ALA A 352 -11.26 -3.93 -12.13
N THR A 353 -10.36 -4.79 -12.61
CA THR A 353 -10.60 -6.24 -12.75
C THR A 353 -10.53 -6.97 -11.41
N ARG A 354 -9.79 -6.43 -10.43
CA ARG A 354 -9.53 -7.04 -9.10
C ARG A 354 -9.60 -6.02 -7.95
N PRO A 355 -10.71 -5.29 -7.77
CA PRO A 355 -10.77 -4.06 -6.96
C PRO A 355 -10.47 -4.25 -5.47
N ARG A 356 -10.73 -5.44 -4.92
CA ARG A 356 -10.51 -5.75 -3.49
C ARG A 356 -9.16 -6.43 -3.21
N LEU A 357 -8.41 -6.78 -4.25
CA LEU A 357 -7.21 -7.61 -4.13
C LEU A 357 -5.96 -6.84 -4.48
N VAL A 358 -6.02 -6.00 -5.51
CA VAL A 358 -4.84 -5.38 -6.13
C VAL A 358 -4.74 -3.90 -5.75
N ILE A 359 -3.53 -3.48 -5.39
CA ILE A 359 -3.17 -2.07 -5.21
C ILE A 359 -2.02 -1.79 -6.16
N GLU A 360 -2.28 -0.99 -7.18
CA GLU A 360 -1.30 -0.70 -8.21
C GLU A 360 -0.41 0.49 -7.84
N PRO A 361 0.91 0.45 -8.12
CA PRO A 361 1.86 1.47 -7.70
C PRO A 361 1.54 2.85 -8.26
N LEU A 362 1.14 2.97 -9.53
CA LEU A 362 0.83 4.28 -10.13
C LEU A 362 -0.49 4.85 -9.58
N GLN A 363 -1.47 3.99 -9.33
CA GLN A 363 -2.78 4.38 -8.79
C GLN A 363 -2.66 4.84 -7.34
N LEU A 364 -1.88 4.14 -6.52
CA LEU A 364 -1.57 4.54 -5.14
C LEU A 364 -0.71 5.81 -5.12
N GLY A 365 0.36 5.84 -5.92
CA GLY A 365 1.28 6.97 -6.00
C GLY A 365 0.60 8.27 -6.40
N LEU A 366 -0.31 8.23 -7.38
CA LEU A 366 -1.09 9.40 -7.78
C LEU A 366 -2.00 9.87 -6.65
N ALA A 367 -2.68 8.96 -5.96
CA ALA A 367 -3.57 9.31 -4.85
C ALA A 367 -2.81 9.99 -3.69
N ILE A 368 -1.65 9.44 -3.31
CA ILE A 368 -0.75 10.02 -2.29
C ILE A 368 -0.26 11.40 -2.74
N GLN A 369 0.19 11.54 -3.99
CA GLN A 369 0.68 12.81 -4.52
C GLN A 369 -0.41 13.89 -4.48
N MET A 370 -1.64 13.58 -4.91
CA MET A 370 -2.76 14.51 -4.87
C MET A 370 -3.14 14.87 -3.42
N HIS A 371 -3.11 13.90 -2.51
CA HIS A 371 -3.37 14.17 -1.09
C HIS A 371 -2.31 15.10 -0.48
N HIS A 372 -1.03 14.84 -0.72
CA HIS A 372 0.06 15.68 -0.20
C HIS A 372 0.07 17.09 -0.81
N MET A 373 -0.22 17.23 -2.11
CA MET A 373 -0.19 18.53 -2.78
C MET A 373 -1.39 19.42 -2.43
N PHE A 374 -2.57 18.82 -2.22
CA PHE A 374 -3.82 19.59 -2.13
C PHE A 374 -4.59 19.39 -0.83
N GLY A 375 -4.27 18.38 -0.02
CA GLY A 375 -5.00 18.06 1.22
C GLY A 375 -6.50 17.78 1.02
N SER A 376 -6.92 17.48 -0.22
CA SER A 376 -8.33 17.44 -0.59
C SER A 376 -8.83 16.01 -0.75
N ARG A 377 -9.61 15.55 0.23
CA ARG A 377 -10.36 14.29 0.12
C ARG A 377 -11.30 14.29 -1.09
N PHE A 378 -11.97 15.42 -1.38
CA PHE A 378 -12.89 15.53 -2.51
C PHE A 378 -12.19 15.25 -3.84
N LEU A 379 -10.97 15.77 -4.03
CA LEU A 379 -10.18 15.52 -5.24
C LEU A 379 -9.83 14.03 -5.36
N VAL A 380 -9.29 13.43 -4.29
CA VAL A 380 -8.88 12.02 -4.29
C VAL A 380 -10.09 11.10 -4.51
N ASP A 381 -11.20 11.34 -3.82
CA ASP A 381 -12.43 10.56 -3.97
C ASP A 381 -13.01 10.72 -5.39
N THR A 382 -12.95 11.91 -5.98
CA THR A 382 -13.42 12.13 -7.37
C THR A 382 -12.60 11.32 -8.37
N LEU A 383 -11.27 11.36 -8.28
CA LEU A 383 -10.37 10.61 -9.17
C LEU A 383 -10.50 9.09 -8.96
N SER A 384 -10.63 8.66 -7.70
CA SER A 384 -10.80 7.25 -7.37
C SER A 384 -12.14 6.70 -7.89
N ASN A 385 -13.23 7.46 -7.77
CA ASN A 385 -14.53 7.07 -8.32
C ASN A 385 -14.53 6.97 -9.85
N MET A 386 -13.64 7.68 -10.54
CA MET A 386 -13.43 7.57 -11.99
C MET A 386 -12.45 6.43 -12.37
N GLY A 387 -11.84 5.76 -11.40
CA GLY A 387 -10.86 4.68 -11.63
C GLY A 387 -9.44 5.16 -11.95
N PHE A 388 -9.09 6.41 -11.62
CA PHE A 388 -7.77 6.98 -11.92
C PHE A 388 -6.76 6.87 -10.78
N CYS A 389 -7.20 6.68 -9.54
CA CYS A 389 -6.29 6.47 -8.41
C CYS A 389 -6.91 5.61 -7.29
N SER A 390 -6.09 5.23 -6.31
CA SER A 390 -6.55 4.58 -5.08
C SER A 390 -7.47 5.51 -4.25
N SER A 391 -8.32 4.92 -3.42
CA SER A 391 -9.27 5.67 -2.60
C SER A 391 -8.58 6.46 -1.48
N TYR A 392 -9.24 7.51 -1.00
CA TYR A 392 -8.75 8.28 0.13
C TYR A 392 -8.51 7.42 1.38
N SER A 393 -9.40 6.46 1.64
CA SER A 393 -9.25 5.52 2.77
C SER A 393 -7.98 4.67 2.67
N GLU A 394 -7.60 4.26 1.45
CA GLU A 394 -6.40 3.48 1.23
C GLU A 394 -5.14 4.33 1.39
N VAL A 395 -5.18 5.60 0.95
CA VAL A 395 -4.11 6.58 1.20
C VAL A 395 -3.90 6.79 2.70
N GLN A 396 -4.97 6.99 3.48
CA GLN A 396 -4.87 7.12 4.92
C GLN A 396 -4.26 5.88 5.57
N LYS A 397 -4.68 4.67 5.13
CA LYS A 397 -4.13 3.41 5.64
C LYS A 397 -2.64 3.25 5.31
N PHE A 398 -2.21 3.67 4.12
CA PHE A 398 -0.80 3.72 3.75
C PHE A 398 -0.02 4.67 4.67
N GLU A 399 -0.51 5.90 4.85
CA GLU A 399 0.14 6.93 5.68
C GLU A 399 0.29 6.46 7.14
N THR A 400 -0.76 5.90 7.74
CA THR A 400 -0.69 5.39 9.12
C THR A 400 0.24 4.19 9.24
N SER A 401 0.20 3.27 8.27
CA SER A 401 1.14 2.13 8.24
C SER A 401 2.59 2.57 8.11
N ALA A 402 2.86 3.59 7.28
CA ALA A 402 4.19 4.15 7.09
C ALA A 402 4.76 4.77 8.38
N VAL A 403 3.91 5.42 9.19
CA VAL A 403 4.30 6.01 10.48
C VAL A 403 4.81 4.93 11.45
N ILE A 404 4.08 3.82 11.61
CA ILE A 404 4.48 2.72 12.50
C ILE A 404 5.78 2.08 12.04
N SER A 405 5.87 1.79 10.73
CA SER A 405 7.00 1.09 10.11
C SER A 405 8.32 1.87 10.21
N LYS A 406 8.25 3.21 10.32
CA LYS A 406 9.42 4.07 10.44
C LYS A 406 10.08 3.97 11.83
N GLN A 407 9.35 3.60 12.88
CA GLN A 407 9.91 3.49 14.23
C GLN A 407 10.84 2.28 14.39
N GLU A 408 10.51 1.15 13.78
CA GLU A 408 11.27 -0.10 13.90
C GLU A 408 12.67 -0.02 13.28
N ASN A 409 12.89 0.89 12.32
CA ASN A 409 14.14 1.04 11.56
C ASN A 409 15.11 2.12 12.11
N THR A 410 14.85 2.70 13.29
CA THR A 410 15.67 3.80 13.85
C THR A 410 16.98 3.36 14.53
N SER A 411 17.37 2.10 14.41
CA SER A 411 18.56 1.51 15.06
C SER A 411 19.88 1.70 14.31
N ASN A 412 19.89 2.37 13.15
CA ASN A 412 21.13 2.62 12.42
C ASN A 412 21.92 3.73 13.11
N HIS A 413 23.00 3.35 13.81
CA HIS A 413 24.02 4.29 14.26
C HIS A 413 24.75 4.89 13.06
N TYR A 414 24.82 6.22 13.01
CA TYR A 414 25.52 6.94 11.95
C TYR A 414 27.04 6.95 12.19
N ASP A 415 27.82 6.54 11.20
CA ASP A 415 29.28 6.61 11.28
C ASP A 415 29.79 8.06 11.34
N GLU A 416 31.02 8.26 11.80
CA GLU A 416 31.63 9.59 12.01
C GLU A 416 31.72 10.45 10.75
N SER A 417 31.55 9.90 9.54
CA SER A 417 31.59 10.66 8.29
C SER A 417 30.30 11.47 8.03
N HIS A 418 29.22 11.18 8.77
CA HIS A 418 27.94 11.86 8.63
C HIS A 418 27.78 12.99 9.66
N CYS A 419 27.25 14.11 9.19
CA CYS A 419 26.89 15.26 10.00
C CYS A 419 25.39 15.27 10.32
N LEU A 420 25.01 15.12 11.59
CA LEU A 420 23.62 15.14 12.06
C LEU A 420 23.22 16.49 12.71
N GLN A 421 22.31 17.23 12.11
CA GLN A 421 21.81 18.49 12.68
C GLN A 421 20.30 18.48 12.82
N TYR A 422 19.80 19.35 13.68
CA TYR A 422 18.38 19.57 13.89
C TYR A 422 18.02 20.99 13.49
N VAL A 423 16.81 21.17 12.99
CA VAL A 423 16.21 22.48 12.74
C VAL A 423 14.83 22.46 13.37
N ALA A 424 14.50 23.52 14.09
CA ALA A 424 13.17 23.68 14.65
C ALA A 424 12.65 25.07 14.32
N ASP A 425 11.38 25.12 13.90
CA ASP A 425 10.74 26.33 13.42
C ASP A 425 9.22 26.27 13.65
N ASN A 426 8.54 27.40 13.52
CA ASN A 426 7.08 27.41 13.57
C ASN A 426 6.45 26.65 12.40
N VAL A 427 5.43 25.86 12.70
CA VAL A 427 4.56 25.20 11.73
C VAL A 427 3.18 25.80 11.88
N ASP A 428 2.78 26.54 10.86
CA ASP A 428 1.48 27.18 10.77
C ASP A 428 0.58 26.40 9.82
N HIS A 429 -0.47 25.77 10.35
CA HIS A 429 -1.56 25.29 9.48
C HIS A 429 -2.71 26.28 9.58
N ASN A 430 -2.79 27.14 8.57
CA ASN A 430 -3.94 28.00 8.35
C ASN A 430 -5.11 27.13 7.91
N LEU A 431 -5.89 26.64 8.87
CA LEU A 431 -7.26 26.25 8.58
C LEU A 431 -7.93 27.50 8.01
N CYS A 432 -8.57 27.41 6.85
CA CYS A 432 -9.30 28.52 6.21
C CYS A 432 -10.55 28.88 7.04
N THR A 433 -10.35 29.32 8.29
CA THR A 433 -11.39 29.76 9.19
C THR A 433 -11.75 31.20 8.86
N VAL A 434 -13.05 31.50 8.88
CA VAL A 434 -13.60 32.80 8.47
C VAL A 434 -13.08 33.94 9.33
N ASP A 435 -12.74 33.65 10.58
CA ASP A 435 -12.24 34.60 11.58
C ASP A 435 -10.73 34.49 11.84
N GLY A 436 -10.04 33.53 11.22
CA GLY A 436 -8.62 33.26 11.49
C GLY A 436 -8.34 32.60 12.85
N ASN A 437 -9.36 32.16 13.59
CA ASN A 437 -9.19 31.42 14.84
C ASN A 437 -9.00 29.92 14.61
N ASN A 438 -8.53 29.19 15.63
CA ASN A 438 -8.25 27.75 15.58
C ASN A 438 -7.23 27.33 14.52
N THR A 439 -6.34 28.23 14.10
CA THR A 439 -5.16 27.84 13.32
C THR A 439 -4.19 27.05 14.20
N PHE A 440 -3.52 26.06 13.61
CA PHE A 440 -2.46 25.37 14.33
C PHE A 440 -1.19 26.21 14.24
N HIS A 441 -0.61 26.51 15.39
CA HIS A 441 0.65 27.24 15.54
C HIS A 441 1.54 26.46 16.50
N GLY A 442 2.23 25.45 15.96
CA GLY A 442 3.06 24.51 16.72
C GLY A 442 4.54 24.58 16.33
N MET A 443 5.39 23.86 17.05
CA MET A 443 6.81 23.73 16.71
C MET A 443 7.03 22.49 15.84
N GLY A 444 7.53 22.71 14.62
CA GLY A 444 8.05 21.65 13.76
C GLY A 444 9.51 21.39 14.04
N ILE A 445 9.93 20.13 13.90
CA ILE A 445 11.32 19.72 14.08
C ILE A 445 11.70 18.81 12.92
N ILE A 446 12.86 19.06 12.32
CA ILE A 446 13.49 18.17 11.34
C ILE A 446 14.90 17.81 11.81
N SER A 447 15.36 16.63 11.39
CA SER A 447 16.78 16.28 11.42
C SER A 447 17.33 16.20 10.01
N CYS A 448 18.51 16.74 9.79
CA CYS A 448 19.24 16.76 8.53
C CYS A 448 20.53 15.96 8.69
N ILE A 449 20.77 15.01 7.79
CA ILE A 449 21.99 14.20 7.76
C ILE A 449 22.74 14.50 6.46
N THR A 450 24.04 14.82 6.56
CA THR A 450 24.88 15.21 5.42
C THR A 450 26.23 14.47 5.48
N PRO A 451 26.66 13.73 4.45
CA PRO A 451 25.88 13.36 3.25
C PRO A 451 24.63 12.58 3.63
N GLY A 452 23.59 12.66 2.81
CA GLY A 452 22.37 11.88 2.98
C GLY A 452 22.65 10.38 2.79
N ILE A 453 21.90 9.55 3.49
CA ILE A 453 22.05 8.10 3.44
C ILE A 453 21.10 7.55 2.38
N GLU A 454 21.62 6.71 1.49
CA GLU A 454 20.76 5.90 0.62
C GLU A 454 19.96 4.93 1.49
N LYS A 455 18.68 5.23 1.67
CA LYS A 455 17.76 4.35 2.40
C LYS A 455 17.39 3.19 1.50
N ALA A 456 17.53 1.97 2.01
CA ALA A 456 16.93 0.80 1.38
C ALA A 456 15.41 1.04 1.18
N PRO A 457 14.80 0.47 0.12
CA PRO A 457 13.36 0.59 -0.09
C PRO A 457 12.63 0.10 1.16
N ILE A 458 11.90 0.99 1.82
CA ILE A 458 11.08 0.61 2.97
C ILE A 458 9.85 -0.08 2.40
N HIS A 459 9.75 -1.40 2.61
CA HIS A 459 8.51 -2.11 2.38
C HIS A 459 7.54 -1.73 3.50
N ILE A 460 6.47 -1.03 3.14
CA ILE A 460 5.47 -0.58 4.10
C ILE A 460 4.43 -1.69 4.23
N PRO A 461 4.34 -2.39 5.39
CA PRO A 461 3.28 -3.35 5.63
C PRO A 461 1.92 -2.64 5.59
N ARG A 462 0.89 -3.35 5.13
CA ARG A 462 -0.49 -2.86 5.08
C ARG A 462 -1.20 -3.23 6.37
N LEU A 463 -1.16 -2.34 7.34
CA LEU A 463 -1.63 -2.58 8.71
C LEU A 463 -2.95 -1.85 8.99
N ASP A 464 -3.79 -2.43 9.83
CA ASP A 464 -4.93 -1.73 10.44
C ASP A 464 -4.45 -1.11 11.75
N VAL A 465 -4.04 0.16 11.68
CA VAL A 465 -3.44 0.90 12.81
C VAL A 465 -4.52 1.68 13.57
N THR A 466 -4.51 1.58 14.90
CA THR A 466 -5.41 2.32 15.79
C THR A 466 -4.91 3.74 16.07
N THR A 467 -5.81 4.63 16.52
CA THR A 467 -5.44 6.01 16.88
C THR A 467 -4.47 6.02 18.07
N GLU A 468 -4.64 5.12 19.03
CA GLU A 468 -3.76 4.98 20.19
C GLU A 468 -2.32 4.61 19.79
N GLU A 469 -2.16 3.69 18.82
CA GLU A 469 -0.84 3.33 18.29
C GLU A 469 -0.17 4.52 17.59
N ILE A 470 -0.92 5.28 16.80
CA ILE A 470 -0.40 6.50 16.15
C ILE A 470 0.03 7.52 17.20
N LEU A 471 -0.79 7.74 18.23
CA LEU A 471 -0.51 8.67 19.31
C LEU A 471 0.70 8.24 20.14
N ALA A 472 0.96 6.95 20.29
CA ALA A 472 2.15 6.44 20.97
C ALA A 472 3.43 6.70 20.17
N CYS A 473 3.35 6.72 18.83
CA CYS A 473 4.53 6.90 17.98
C CYS A 473 5.07 8.34 17.93
N GLY A 474 4.23 9.34 18.22
CA GLY A 474 4.55 10.76 18.04
C GLY A 474 4.83 11.57 19.31
N GLN A 475 5.08 10.94 20.48
CA GLN A 475 5.12 11.68 21.74
C GLN A 475 6.46 12.36 22.01
N ILE A 476 6.38 13.67 22.30
CA ILE A 476 7.46 14.45 22.90
C ILE A 476 7.08 14.76 24.35
N ASN A 477 7.97 14.42 25.28
CA ASN A 477 7.79 14.78 26.69
C ASN A 477 7.87 16.29 26.85
N MET A 478 6.87 16.87 27.50
CA MET A 478 6.81 18.30 27.78
C MET A 478 7.52 18.63 29.09
N TYR A 479 8.42 19.61 29.03
CA TYR A 479 9.15 20.15 30.17
C TYR A 479 8.85 21.64 30.31
N TYR A 480 8.44 22.06 31.50
CA TYR A 480 8.09 23.46 31.77
C TYR A 480 9.32 24.26 32.18
N TYR A 481 9.57 25.37 31.48
CA TYR A 481 10.72 26.22 31.74
C TYR A 481 10.49 27.11 32.98
N ASN A 482 11.47 27.14 33.89
CA ASN A 482 11.43 28.00 35.07
C ASN A 482 12.59 29.02 35.05
N ALA A 483 12.27 30.30 34.85
CA ALA A 483 13.24 31.38 34.70
C ALA A 483 14.13 31.60 35.94
N ASP A 484 13.65 31.30 37.15
CA ASP A 484 14.40 31.55 38.40
C ASP A 484 15.63 30.65 38.55
N LYS A 485 15.65 29.50 37.84
CA LYS A 485 16.76 28.54 37.83
C LYS A 485 17.87 28.89 36.83
N HIS A 486 17.67 29.85 35.93
CA HIS A 486 18.56 30.08 34.78
C HIS A 486 18.99 31.55 34.68
N LYS A 487 19.84 32.01 35.62
CA LYS A 487 20.38 33.39 35.68
C LYS A 487 21.63 33.63 34.81
N GLY A 488 22.02 32.67 33.97
CA GLY A 488 23.32 32.67 33.26
C GLY A 488 23.45 33.66 32.11
N PHE A 489 22.34 34.12 31.51
CA PHE A 489 22.39 34.91 30.28
C PHE A 489 23.11 36.26 30.44
N ALA A 490 22.89 36.98 31.55
CA ALA A 490 23.55 38.25 31.83
C ALA A 490 25.08 38.11 32.03
N SER A 491 25.57 36.89 32.27
CA SER A 491 26.99 36.58 32.50
C SER A 491 27.69 35.96 31.29
N LEU A 492 27.03 35.87 30.13
CA LEU A 492 27.60 35.23 28.94
C LEU A 492 28.83 36.04 28.46
N LYS A 493 30.01 35.40 28.53
CA LYS A 493 31.27 35.96 28.03
C LYS A 493 31.66 35.22 26.78
N PHE A 494 31.88 35.95 25.69
CA PHE A 494 32.48 35.40 24.50
C PHE A 494 34.00 35.35 24.73
N PRO A 495 34.62 34.16 24.83
CA PRO A 495 36.06 34.08 24.89
C PRO A 495 36.64 34.62 23.58
N GLU A 496 37.83 35.22 23.67
CA GLU A 496 38.62 35.50 22.46
C GLU A 496 38.82 34.17 21.72
N LEU A 497 38.50 34.14 20.44
CA LEU A 497 38.76 32.98 19.58
C LEU A 497 40.27 32.71 19.61
N GLN A 498 40.70 31.78 20.48
CA GLN A 498 42.10 31.36 20.53
C GLN A 498 42.52 30.97 19.12
N SER A 499 43.70 31.43 18.69
CA SER A 499 44.15 31.27 17.31
C SER A 499 43.96 29.80 16.90
N LEU A 500 43.14 29.57 15.88
CA LEU A 500 42.83 28.29 15.25
C LEU A 500 44.08 27.70 14.54
N LYS A 501 45.26 27.78 15.16
CA LYS A 501 46.54 27.28 14.68
C LYS A 501 46.43 25.76 14.53
N GLY A 502 46.73 25.27 13.32
CA GLY A 502 46.71 23.86 12.99
C GLY A 502 45.44 23.35 12.31
N ARG A 503 44.41 24.18 12.08
CA ARG A 503 43.25 23.80 11.25
C ARG A 503 43.46 24.21 9.78
N VAL A 504 43.02 23.35 8.85
CA VAL A 504 43.01 23.65 7.41
C VAL A 504 41.92 24.70 7.15
N PHE A 505 42.33 25.90 6.76
CA PHE A 505 41.38 26.93 6.35
C PHE A 505 41.04 26.77 4.87
N ASN A 506 39.75 26.84 4.54
CA ASN A 506 39.35 27.01 3.16
C ASN A 506 39.80 28.40 2.69
N ASN A 507 40.87 28.42 1.89
CA ASN A 507 41.47 29.62 1.34
C ASN A 507 40.97 29.95 -0.06
N SER A 508 39.93 29.29 -0.56
CA SER A 508 39.39 29.51 -1.91
C SER A 508 38.98 30.95 -2.18
N TRP A 509 38.57 31.69 -1.15
CA TRP A 509 38.22 33.12 -1.24
C TRP A 509 39.39 33.98 -1.75
N ARG A 510 40.63 33.51 -1.67
CA ARG A 510 41.82 34.20 -2.22
C ARG A 510 41.77 34.34 -3.75
N ILE A 511 41.03 33.47 -4.44
CA ILE A 511 40.85 33.52 -5.90
C ILE A 511 40.06 34.74 -6.35
N ASP A 512 39.36 35.43 -5.43
CA ASP A 512 38.69 36.70 -5.72
C ASP A 512 39.65 37.73 -6.33
N ALA A 513 40.90 37.78 -5.83
CA ALA A 513 41.92 38.71 -6.33
C ALA A 513 42.23 38.46 -7.82
N LEU A 514 42.31 37.19 -8.23
CA LEU A 514 42.48 36.79 -9.63
C LEU A 514 41.29 37.29 -10.46
N ARG A 515 40.06 37.01 -10.01
CA ARG A 515 38.84 37.45 -10.70
C ARG A 515 38.77 38.98 -10.86
N HIS A 516 39.18 39.74 -9.84
CA HIS A 516 39.15 41.19 -9.87
C HIS A 516 40.06 41.79 -10.95
N VAL A 517 41.25 41.22 -11.15
CA VAL A 517 42.18 41.67 -12.19
C VAL A 517 41.78 41.17 -13.59
N THR A 518 41.36 39.91 -13.71
CA THR A 518 40.97 39.31 -15.00
C THR A 518 39.78 40.02 -15.64
N ARG A 519 38.86 40.59 -14.83
CA ARG A 519 37.71 41.36 -15.32
C ARG A 519 38.11 42.52 -16.23
N GLN A 520 39.27 43.13 -16.02
CA GLN A 520 39.74 44.26 -16.84
C GLN A 520 40.09 43.84 -18.26
N LEU A 521 40.56 42.61 -18.43
CA LEU A 521 41.03 42.08 -19.70
C LEU A 521 39.97 41.23 -20.41
N LYS A 522 38.99 40.71 -19.67
CA LYS A 522 37.97 39.79 -20.18
C LYS A 522 36.58 40.23 -19.75
N SER A 523 35.73 40.52 -20.73
CA SER A 523 34.30 40.76 -20.56
C SER A 523 33.54 40.11 -21.72
N PRO A 524 32.51 39.29 -21.48
CA PRO A 524 31.89 39.00 -20.18
C PRO A 524 32.66 37.97 -19.35
N ILE A 525 32.58 38.09 -18.02
CA ILE A 525 32.96 37.03 -17.06
C ILE A 525 31.78 36.68 -16.15
N PRO A 526 31.68 35.44 -15.64
CA PRO A 526 30.64 35.05 -14.69
C PRO A 526 30.62 35.92 -13.43
N GLU A 527 29.44 36.12 -12.84
CA GLU A 527 29.31 36.70 -11.49
C GLU A 527 30.02 35.83 -10.44
N TRP A 528 30.33 36.39 -9.28
CA TRP A 528 31.12 35.71 -8.23
C TRP A 528 30.63 34.30 -7.90
N SER A 529 29.31 34.10 -7.77
CA SER A 529 28.75 32.76 -7.52
C SER A 529 29.03 31.77 -8.65
N GLY A 530 28.95 32.23 -9.91
CA GLY A 530 29.26 31.41 -11.09
C GLY A 530 30.75 31.07 -11.15
N THR A 531 31.63 32.03 -10.87
CA THR A 531 33.08 31.80 -10.77
C THR A 531 33.40 30.76 -9.70
N MET A 532 32.80 30.87 -8.51
CA MET A 532 33.01 29.90 -7.43
C MET A 532 32.50 28.51 -7.81
N GLN A 533 31.34 28.40 -8.46
CA GLN A 533 30.82 27.12 -8.96
C GLN A 533 31.74 26.49 -10.01
N MET A 534 32.34 27.30 -10.88
CA MET A 534 33.30 26.81 -11.88
C MET A 534 34.60 26.29 -11.25
N PHE A 535 35.10 26.94 -10.20
CA PHE A 535 36.40 26.61 -9.59
C PHE A 535 36.31 25.59 -8.45
N GLN A 536 35.15 25.48 -7.81
CA GLN A 536 34.90 24.54 -6.71
C GLN A 536 34.15 23.29 -7.20
N LYS A 537 34.77 22.54 -8.11
CA LYS A 537 34.25 21.23 -8.60
C LYS A 537 34.64 20.04 -7.69
N GLY A 538 35.12 20.30 -6.47
CA GLY A 538 35.55 19.28 -5.50
C GLY A 538 34.41 18.44 -4.93
N SER A 539 34.72 17.47 -4.06
CA SER A 539 33.70 16.60 -3.45
C SER A 539 32.73 17.42 -2.61
N SER A 540 31.54 17.69 -3.14
CA SER A 540 30.44 18.22 -2.34
C SER A 540 30.20 17.29 -1.15
N THR A 541 29.82 17.83 0.01
CA THR A 541 29.50 17.06 1.23
C THR A 541 28.27 16.15 1.08
N GLY A 542 27.75 15.98 -0.13
CA GLY A 542 26.53 15.25 -0.47
C GLY A 542 25.27 16.06 -0.25
N VAL A 543 24.18 15.62 -0.88
CA VAL A 543 22.83 16.15 -0.63
C VAL A 543 22.39 15.70 0.75
N SER A 544 21.73 16.57 1.51
CA SER A 544 21.24 16.21 2.85
C SER A 544 20.00 15.32 2.78
N ASP A 545 19.92 14.30 3.62
CA ASP A 545 18.69 13.55 3.87
C ASP A 545 17.94 14.21 5.03
N VAL A 546 16.67 14.56 4.81
CA VAL A 546 15.84 15.29 5.77
C VAL A 546 14.76 14.37 6.31
N THR A 547 14.65 14.32 7.63
CA THR A 547 13.65 13.53 8.34
C THR A 547 12.80 14.44 9.22
N PHE A 548 11.50 14.47 8.95
CA PHE A 548 10.52 15.09 9.84
C PHE A 548 10.42 14.31 11.15
N LEU A 549 10.51 15.04 12.26
CA LEU A 549 10.36 14.55 13.63
C LEU A 549 8.98 15.00 14.18
N PRO A 550 8.50 14.42 15.28
CA PRO A 550 7.20 14.80 15.83
C PRO A 550 7.10 16.29 16.14
N MET A 551 5.91 16.85 15.92
CA MET A 551 5.61 18.25 16.22
C MET A 551 5.23 18.43 17.68
N ILE A 552 5.46 19.63 18.21
CA ILE A 552 4.97 20.03 19.54
C ILE A 552 3.77 20.95 19.34
N ASP A 553 2.62 20.55 19.87
CA ASP A 553 1.41 21.37 19.91
C ASP A 553 1.47 22.38 21.07
N LEU A 554 2.45 23.29 20.98
CA LEU A 554 2.59 24.48 21.80
C LEU A 554 3.08 25.63 20.94
N ASN A 555 2.71 26.84 21.33
CA ASN A 555 3.22 28.05 20.71
C ASN A 555 4.76 28.03 20.66
N PRO A 556 5.40 28.08 19.47
CA PRO A 556 6.85 28.05 19.32
C PRO A 556 7.60 29.13 20.10
N SER A 557 6.97 30.28 20.32
CA SER A 557 7.54 31.37 21.10
C SER A 557 7.49 31.15 22.62
N ASP A 558 6.80 30.12 23.13
CA ASP A 558 6.81 29.78 24.55
C ASP A 558 8.17 29.19 24.96
N MET A 559 8.73 29.67 26.07
CA MET A 559 10.02 29.19 26.59
C MET A 559 9.99 27.70 26.94
N SER A 560 8.86 27.18 27.42
CA SER A 560 8.66 25.76 27.71
C SER A 560 8.60 24.91 26.44
N CYS A 561 8.05 25.46 25.34
CA CYS A 561 8.07 24.81 24.03
C CYS A 561 9.52 24.65 23.56
N ILE A 562 10.29 25.75 23.53
CA ILE A 562 11.71 25.75 23.12
C ILE A 562 12.54 24.84 24.02
N TYR A 563 12.34 24.89 25.34
CA TYR A 563 13.04 24.03 26.29
C TYR A 563 12.71 22.54 26.06
N SER A 564 11.45 22.19 25.82
CA SER A 564 11.03 20.82 25.47
C SER A 564 11.67 20.35 24.16
N THR A 565 11.74 21.22 23.14
CA THR A 565 12.45 20.96 21.88
C THR A 565 13.93 20.65 22.12
N LEU A 566 14.62 21.48 22.92
CA LEU A 566 16.03 21.30 23.26
C LEU A 566 16.28 19.97 23.98
N MET A 567 15.45 19.63 24.97
CA MET A 567 15.54 18.36 25.69
C MET A 567 15.29 17.15 24.79
N PHE A 568 14.31 17.25 23.89
CA PHE A 568 14.04 16.22 22.90
C PHE A 568 15.24 16.00 21.97
N VAL A 569 15.79 17.08 21.40
CA VAL A 569 16.95 17.01 20.51
C VAL A 569 18.19 16.48 21.22
N SER A 570 18.44 16.90 22.46
CA SER A 570 19.54 16.39 23.28
C SER A 570 19.44 14.86 23.46
N LYS A 571 18.25 14.34 23.75
CA LYS A 571 18.00 12.89 23.85
C LYS A 571 18.20 12.17 22.51
N GLN A 572 17.75 12.75 21.40
CA GLN A 572 17.93 12.15 20.07
C GLN A 572 19.41 12.11 19.65
N ALA A 573 20.14 13.20 19.86
CA ALA A 573 21.57 13.27 19.55
C ALA A 573 22.39 12.31 20.43
N SER A 574 22.05 12.20 21.72
CA SER A 574 22.69 11.27 22.66
C SER A 574 22.51 9.80 22.24
N ARG A 575 21.34 9.42 21.70
CA ARG A 575 21.11 8.06 21.14
C ARG A 575 22.03 7.77 19.95
N GLN A 576 22.48 8.80 19.25
CA GLN A 576 23.41 8.69 18.12
C GLN A 576 24.87 8.93 18.52
N GLY A 577 25.15 9.16 19.80
CA GLY A 577 26.50 9.49 20.27
C GLY A 577 27.02 10.83 19.74
N ARG A 578 26.14 11.78 19.42
CA ARG A 578 26.49 13.07 18.80
C ARG A 578 26.22 14.25 19.72
N THR A 579 26.99 15.31 19.53
CA THR A 579 26.70 16.62 20.10
C THR A 579 25.44 17.20 19.43
N PRO A 580 24.41 17.57 20.21
CA PRO A 580 23.19 18.14 19.66
C PRO A 580 23.46 19.53 19.08
N VAL A 581 23.30 19.67 17.76
CA VAL A 581 23.35 20.95 17.05
C VAL A 581 21.96 21.28 16.53
N ILE A 582 21.37 22.38 16.99
CA ILE A 582 20.04 22.83 16.58
C ILE A 582 20.08 24.23 15.99
N THR A 583 19.37 24.42 14.88
CA THR A 583 19.22 25.71 14.20
C THR A 583 17.82 26.26 14.41
N PHE A 584 17.74 27.55 14.70
CA PHE A 584 16.49 28.30 14.88
C PHE A 584 16.47 29.56 14.00
N ASP A 585 15.27 30.09 13.77
CA ASP A 585 15.07 31.45 13.30
C ASP A 585 15.56 32.50 14.32
N GLN A 586 15.54 33.79 13.97
CA GLN A 586 16.14 34.82 14.82
C GLN A 586 15.49 34.99 16.22
N PRO A 587 14.15 35.12 16.36
CA PRO A 587 13.49 35.18 17.66
C PRO A 587 13.71 33.93 18.52
N LEU A 588 13.61 32.74 17.96
CA LEU A 588 13.76 31.48 18.70
C LEU A 588 15.22 31.23 19.07
N TYR A 589 16.17 31.62 18.22
CA TYR A 589 17.60 31.59 18.52
C TYR A 589 17.92 32.39 19.80
N TRP A 590 17.38 33.61 19.92
CA TRP A 590 17.65 34.44 21.09
C TRP A 590 17.14 33.80 22.39
N LYS A 591 15.93 33.25 22.36
CA LYS A 591 15.32 32.55 23.51
C LYS A 591 16.05 31.26 23.86
N SER A 592 16.46 30.48 22.86
CA SER A 592 17.21 29.23 23.08
C SER A 592 18.61 29.49 23.66
N ILE A 593 19.30 30.57 23.30
CA ILE A 593 20.55 30.97 23.98
C ILE A 593 20.30 31.30 25.47
N MET A 594 19.19 31.96 25.80
CA MET A 594 18.84 32.22 27.22
C MET A 594 18.66 30.93 28.01
N ILE A 595 18.00 29.94 27.41
CA ILE A 595 17.75 28.63 28.04
C ILE A 595 19.06 27.84 28.21
N THR A 596 19.86 27.74 27.13
CA THR A 596 21.13 26.98 27.12
C THR A 596 22.25 27.62 27.93
N SER A 597 22.09 28.90 28.32
CA SER A 597 22.97 29.53 29.32
C SER A 597 22.81 28.94 30.73
N GLY A 598 21.82 28.07 30.98
CA GLY A 598 21.69 27.26 32.19
C GLY A 598 22.42 25.91 32.10
N GLU A 599 22.67 25.27 33.25
CA GLU A 599 23.48 24.03 33.34
C GLU A 599 22.88 22.81 32.61
N GLU A 600 21.55 22.67 32.57
CA GLU A 600 20.89 21.44 32.06
C GLU A 600 20.97 21.27 30.53
N CYS A 601 21.20 22.34 29.77
CA CYS A 601 21.26 22.32 28.31
C CYS A 601 22.60 22.88 27.77
N SER A 602 23.63 22.94 28.61
CA SER A 602 24.91 23.58 28.27
C SER A 602 25.72 22.83 27.20
N ASN A 603 25.37 21.57 26.91
CA ASN A 603 25.99 20.74 25.88
C ASN A 603 25.33 20.88 24.50
N ILE A 604 24.28 21.70 24.37
CA ILE A 604 23.58 21.93 23.11
C ILE A 604 24.18 23.13 22.38
N ILE A 605 24.53 22.91 21.12
CA ILE A 605 25.02 23.98 20.24
C ILE A 605 23.82 24.57 19.49
N VAL A 606 23.50 25.81 19.86
CA VAL A 606 22.41 26.57 19.23
C VAL A 606 22.99 27.45 18.12
N ARG A 607 22.43 27.33 16.92
CA ARG A 607 22.83 28.11 15.72
C ARG A 607 21.70 29.03 15.26
N LEU A 608 22.07 30.25 14.86
CA LEU A 608 21.17 31.13 14.11
C LEU A 608 21.16 30.65 12.65
N GLY A 609 19.97 30.49 12.07
CA GLY A 609 19.82 30.06 10.67
C GLY A 609 20.67 30.88 9.72
N GLY A 610 21.35 30.21 8.77
CA GLY A 610 22.29 30.88 7.86
C GLY A 610 21.66 32.03 7.07
N PHE A 611 20.40 31.85 6.65
CA PHE A 611 19.62 32.90 6.00
C PHE A 611 19.36 34.12 6.91
N HIS A 612 18.99 33.91 8.17
CA HIS A 612 18.77 34.99 9.14
C HIS A 612 20.08 35.69 9.54
N THR A 613 21.17 34.94 9.64
CA THR A 613 22.52 35.47 9.84
C THR A 613 22.90 36.40 8.69
N GLN A 614 22.70 35.95 7.45
CA GLN A 614 22.95 36.75 6.26
C GLN A 614 22.06 38.00 6.20
N MET A 615 20.76 37.86 6.45
CA MET A 615 19.79 38.97 6.49
C MET A 615 20.24 40.05 7.49
N SER A 616 20.60 39.63 8.71
CA SER A 616 21.05 40.53 9.78
C SER A 616 22.36 41.24 9.44
N PHE A 617 23.32 40.51 8.85
CA PHE A 617 24.60 41.05 8.45
C PHE A 617 24.48 42.08 7.30
N LEU A 618 23.65 41.79 6.29
CA LEU A 618 23.36 42.73 5.20
C LEU A 618 22.71 44.03 5.72
N GLY A 619 21.75 43.92 6.63
CA GLY A 619 21.16 45.08 7.30
C GLY A 619 22.18 45.90 8.09
N SER A 620 23.16 45.24 8.71
CA SER A 620 24.26 45.90 9.42
C SER A 620 25.17 46.69 8.48
N ILE A 621 25.51 46.11 7.31
CA ILE A 621 26.25 46.82 6.25
C ILE A 621 25.48 48.07 5.82
N GLY A 622 24.18 47.94 5.52
CA GLY A 622 23.35 49.06 5.10
C GLY A 622 23.26 50.16 6.17
N ARG A 623 23.21 49.79 7.45
CA ARG A 623 23.22 50.75 8.57
C ARG A 623 24.55 51.48 8.69
N ILE A 624 25.68 50.76 8.60
CA ILE A 624 27.04 51.33 8.68
C ILE A 624 27.30 52.28 7.50
N MET A 625 26.82 51.90 6.30
CA MET A 625 26.99 52.67 5.07
C MET A 625 25.91 53.74 4.86
N SER A 626 25.06 53.99 5.86
CA SER A 626 24.03 55.01 5.77
C SER A 626 24.66 56.40 5.57
N GLY A 627 24.24 57.12 4.53
CA GLY A 627 24.78 58.43 4.18
C GLY A 627 26.14 58.41 3.48
N SER A 628 26.67 57.25 3.10
CA SER A 628 27.98 57.14 2.43
C SER A 628 27.94 57.33 0.91
N GLY A 629 26.75 57.44 0.30
CA GLY A 629 26.56 57.35 -1.16
C GLY A 629 26.20 55.93 -1.66
N LEU A 630 26.21 54.90 -0.81
CA LEU A 630 25.93 53.51 -1.23
C LEU A 630 24.52 53.35 -1.79
N LYS A 631 23.53 54.05 -1.20
CA LYS A 631 22.14 54.00 -1.65
C LYS A 631 22.02 54.54 -3.08
N GLU A 632 22.59 55.71 -3.32
CA GLU A 632 22.57 56.43 -4.58
C GLU A 632 23.24 55.62 -5.68
N VAL A 633 24.39 54.97 -5.39
CA VAL A 633 25.08 54.08 -6.32
C VAL A 633 24.21 52.87 -6.69
N LEU A 634 23.53 52.26 -5.71
CA LEU A 634 22.64 51.12 -5.97
C LEU A 634 21.37 51.52 -6.74
N GLU A 635 20.90 52.75 -6.56
CA GLU A 635 19.74 53.30 -7.26
C GLU A 635 19.98 53.54 -8.76
N LEU A 636 21.25 53.52 -9.21
CA LEU A 636 21.58 53.49 -10.64
C LEU A 636 21.15 52.18 -11.34
N ILE A 637 20.99 51.10 -10.57
CA ILE A 637 20.74 49.74 -11.09
C ILE A 637 19.39 49.20 -10.61
N TYR A 638 18.94 49.60 -9.42
CA TYR A 638 17.73 49.10 -8.78
C TYR A 638 16.77 50.24 -8.43
N ALA A 639 15.47 49.96 -8.44
CA ALA A 639 14.47 50.95 -8.04
C ALA A 639 14.65 51.36 -6.55
N PRO A 640 14.37 52.64 -6.18
CA PRO A 640 14.59 53.16 -4.82
C PRO A 640 13.99 52.35 -3.68
N ASN A 641 12.77 51.84 -3.85
CA ASN A 641 12.11 50.98 -2.86
C ASN A 641 12.85 49.64 -2.68
N ALA A 642 13.36 49.07 -3.77
CA ALA A 642 14.14 47.84 -3.70
C ALA A 642 15.47 48.07 -2.96
N VAL A 643 16.18 49.16 -3.25
CA VAL A 643 17.43 49.53 -2.56
C VAL A 643 17.19 49.73 -1.06
N THR A 644 16.08 50.37 -0.69
CA THR A 644 15.70 50.52 0.72
C THR A 644 15.56 49.16 1.41
N HIS A 645 14.85 48.20 0.80
CA HIS A 645 14.77 46.85 1.34
C HIS A 645 16.11 46.09 1.33
N MET A 646 16.99 46.34 0.37
CA MET A 646 18.34 45.76 0.34
C MET A 646 19.19 46.24 1.52
N LEU A 647 19.18 47.54 1.81
CA LEU A 647 19.93 48.15 2.92
C LEU A 647 19.39 47.76 4.29
N TYR A 648 18.10 47.41 4.41
CA TYR A 648 17.52 46.80 5.62
C TYR A 648 17.72 45.28 5.69
N GLY A 649 18.43 44.68 4.74
CA GLY A 649 18.66 43.22 4.66
C GLY A 649 17.44 42.41 4.25
N LYS A 650 16.28 43.02 4.02
CA LYS A 650 15.01 42.33 3.69
C LYS A 650 14.95 41.79 2.27
N ALA A 651 15.69 42.39 1.33
CA ALA A 651 15.82 41.89 -0.04
C ALA A 651 17.16 41.16 -0.24
N VAL A 652 17.36 40.04 0.48
CA VAL A 652 18.65 39.32 0.60
C VAL A 652 19.34 39.09 -0.75
N SER A 653 18.69 38.39 -1.69
CA SER A 653 19.31 38.05 -2.99
C SER A 653 19.72 39.29 -3.80
N ARG A 654 18.89 40.35 -3.76
CA ARG A 654 19.22 41.63 -4.42
C ARG A 654 20.37 42.32 -3.71
N ALA A 655 20.36 42.37 -2.38
CA ALA A 655 21.39 43.01 -1.56
C ALA A 655 22.77 42.36 -1.77
N VAL A 656 22.82 41.02 -1.78
CA VAL A 656 24.05 40.27 -2.09
C VAL A 656 24.59 40.65 -3.46
N ARG A 657 23.73 40.62 -4.49
CA ARG A 657 24.13 40.97 -5.85
C ARG A 657 24.60 42.41 -5.96
N GLY A 658 23.83 43.37 -5.44
CA GLY A 658 24.16 44.78 -5.45
C GLY A 658 25.48 45.08 -4.73
N PHE A 659 25.69 44.51 -3.54
CA PHE A 659 26.93 44.72 -2.79
C PHE A 659 28.14 44.07 -3.50
N MET A 660 27.98 42.92 -4.14
CA MET A 660 29.03 42.30 -4.98
C MET A 660 29.36 43.14 -6.23
N LEU A 661 28.36 43.81 -6.83
CA LEU A 661 28.60 44.72 -7.95
C LEU A 661 29.42 45.94 -7.52
N VAL A 662 29.06 46.55 -6.40
CA VAL A 662 29.81 47.69 -5.82
C VAL A 662 31.21 47.25 -5.40
N ASP A 663 31.36 46.10 -4.75
CA ASP A 663 32.66 45.49 -4.44
C ASP A 663 33.52 45.29 -5.68
N THR A 664 32.94 44.77 -6.76
CA THR A 664 33.71 44.56 -8.00
C THR A 664 34.07 45.89 -8.65
N ALA A 665 33.18 46.89 -8.66
CA ALA A 665 33.46 48.22 -9.21
C ALA A 665 34.61 48.92 -8.46
N LEU A 666 34.60 48.87 -7.13
CA LEU A 666 35.68 49.44 -6.30
C LEU A 666 37.01 48.71 -6.50
N HIS A 667 37.00 47.38 -6.62
CA HIS A 667 38.22 46.64 -6.97
C HIS A 667 38.72 46.99 -8.36
N THR A 668 37.84 47.19 -9.34
CA THR A 668 38.22 47.63 -10.70
C THR A 668 38.86 49.03 -10.67
N LEU A 669 38.36 49.97 -9.87
CA LEU A 669 39.00 51.28 -9.68
C LEU A 669 40.39 51.15 -9.03
N MET A 670 40.54 50.29 -8.02
CA MET A 670 41.84 50.06 -7.38
C MET A 670 42.84 49.41 -8.35
N THR A 671 42.44 48.40 -9.10
CA THR A 671 43.32 47.72 -10.07
C THR A 671 43.68 48.63 -11.23
N ASN A 672 42.75 49.51 -11.65
CA ASN A 672 43.02 50.58 -12.63
C ASN A 672 44.16 51.50 -12.18
N GLU A 673 44.13 51.95 -10.92
CA GLU A 673 45.20 52.78 -10.36
C GLU A 673 46.54 52.03 -10.18
N ILE A 674 46.51 50.71 -9.94
CA ILE A 674 47.72 49.89 -9.77
C ILE A 674 48.40 49.63 -11.12
N PHE A 675 47.63 49.26 -12.13
CA PHE A 675 48.15 48.79 -13.42
C PHE A 675 48.06 49.85 -14.54
N GLY A 676 47.56 51.05 -14.24
CA GLY A 676 47.53 52.18 -15.17
C GLY A 676 46.42 52.12 -16.23
N HIS A 677 45.27 51.51 -15.92
CA HIS A 677 44.15 51.37 -16.86
C HIS A 677 43.03 52.38 -16.59
N ASN A 678 42.53 53.08 -17.60
CA ASN A 678 41.35 53.94 -17.50
C ASN A 678 40.13 53.27 -18.15
N VAL A 679 39.49 52.30 -17.46
CA VAL A 679 38.25 51.66 -17.97
C VAL A 679 37.11 52.68 -18.17
N LEU A 680 37.18 53.84 -17.49
CA LEU A 680 36.14 54.87 -17.56
C LEU A 680 36.16 55.71 -18.85
N GLU A 681 37.23 55.67 -19.65
CA GLU A 681 37.33 56.45 -20.90
C GLU A 681 36.87 55.68 -22.14
N GLU A 682 36.74 54.35 -22.08
CA GLU A 682 36.45 53.50 -23.26
C GLU A 682 34.96 53.19 -23.47
N HIS A 683 34.07 53.57 -22.56
CA HIS A 683 32.63 53.31 -22.73
C HIS A 683 31.92 54.21 -23.76
N GLU A 684 32.57 55.27 -24.26
CA GLU A 684 32.02 56.10 -25.35
C GLU A 684 32.48 55.66 -26.76
N ASN A 685 33.52 54.82 -26.90
CA ASN A 685 34.04 54.40 -28.20
C ASN A 685 34.12 52.86 -28.32
N GLU A 686 33.17 52.30 -29.06
CA GLU A 686 33.21 51.02 -29.77
C GLU A 686 33.36 49.70 -28.98
N ILE A 687 32.32 48.87 -29.10
CA ILE A 687 32.11 47.53 -28.52
C ILE A 687 33.11 46.44 -28.98
N ASN A 688 34.19 46.75 -29.72
CA ASN A 688 35.02 45.72 -30.36
C ASN A 688 36.55 45.85 -30.22
N HIS A 689 37.07 46.67 -29.31
CA HIS A 689 38.50 46.66 -29.00
C HIS A 689 38.76 46.09 -27.61
N SER A 690 39.30 44.86 -27.55
CA SER A 690 40.00 44.37 -26.35
C SER A 690 41.24 45.26 -26.17
N PRO A 691 41.36 46.05 -25.09
CA PRO A 691 42.56 46.86 -24.87
C PRO A 691 43.76 45.92 -24.76
N SER A 692 44.73 46.08 -25.65
CA SER A 692 45.97 45.31 -25.68
C SER A 692 46.89 45.82 -24.55
N ILE A 693 46.68 45.29 -23.34
CA ILE A 693 47.47 45.61 -22.16
C ILE A 693 48.52 44.51 -21.97
N GLU A 694 49.77 44.85 -22.25
CA GLU A 694 50.92 43.98 -21.97
C GLU A 694 51.49 44.29 -20.58
N HIS A 695 50.70 44.11 -19.52
CA HIS A 695 51.28 44.01 -18.17
C HIS A 695 51.51 42.52 -17.88
N PRO A 696 52.76 42.04 -17.75
CA PRO A 696 53.07 40.61 -17.65
C PRO A 696 52.26 39.89 -16.57
N LEU A 697 52.08 40.54 -15.41
CA LEU A 697 51.31 40.00 -14.28
C LEU A 697 49.81 39.86 -14.58
N LEU A 698 49.22 40.73 -15.41
CA LEU A 698 47.81 40.65 -15.78
C LEU A 698 47.58 39.59 -16.86
N THR A 699 48.49 39.48 -17.82
CA THR A 699 48.48 38.42 -18.84
C THR A 699 48.57 37.05 -18.17
N GLU A 700 49.54 36.86 -17.27
CA GLU A 700 49.71 35.61 -16.52
C GLU A 700 48.50 35.30 -15.63
N ALA A 701 47.88 36.32 -15.01
CA ALA A 701 46.65 36.15 -14.25
C ALA A 701 45.46 35.69 -15.11
N CYS A 702 45.33 36.20 -16.33
CA CYS A 702 44.34 35.73 -17.29
C CYS A 702 44.59 34.28 -17.71
N GLU A 703 45.84 33.91 -17.99
CA GLU A 703 46.21 32.54 -18.32
C GLU A 703 45.87 31.57 -17.18
N ILE A 704 46.19 31.92 -15.94
CA ILE A 704 45.83 31.12 -14.75
C ILE A 704 44.30 30.97 -14.65
N TYR A 705 43.54 32.06 -14.86
CA TYR A 705 42.09 32.01 -14.82
C TYR A 705 41.51 31.11 -15.92
N GLU A 706 42.06 31.16 -17.13
CA GLU A 706 41.63 30.32 -18.27
C GLU A 706 41.98 28.86 -18.05
N HIS A 707 43.19 28.57 -17.56
CA HIS A 707 43.59 27.23 -17.20
C HIS A 707 42.73 26.64 -16.08
N LEU A 708 42.29 27.44 -15.11
CA LEU A 708 41.31 27.01 -14.11
C LEU A 708 39.95 26.71 -14.74
N GLN A 709 39.49 27.57 -15.65
CA GLN A 709 38.21 27.40 -16.34
C GLN A 709 38.19 26.14 -17.22
N GLU A 710 39.33 25.82 -17.84
CA GLU A 710 39.53 24.65 -18.70
C GLU A 710 39.98 23.39 -17.93
N GLU A 711 40.05 23.46 -16.60
CA GLU A 711 40.50 22.36 -15.72
C GLU A 711 41.93 21.86 -16.00
N LYS A 712 42.77 22.70 -16.61
CA LYS A 712 44.19 22.40 -16.86
C LYS A 712 45.05 22.49 -15.59
N ILE A 713 44.63 23.30 -14.62
CA ILE A 713 45.26 23.41 -13.29
C ILE A 713 44.20 23.28 -12.20
N SER A 714 44.61 22.84 -11.01
CA SER A 714 43.71 22.77 -9.86
C SER A 714 43.55 24.15 -9.19
N LEU A 715 42.49 24.32 -8.38
CA LEU A 715 42.32 25.50 -7.54
C LEU A 715 43.53 25.69 -6.60
N GLN A 716 44.13 24.61 -6.12
CA GLN A 716 45.29 24.69 -5.23
C GLN A 716 46.51 25.27 -5.96
N ASP A 717 46.76 24.83 -7.19
CA ASP A 717 47.87 25.35 -8.02
C ASP A 717 47.73 26.86 -8.26
N ALA A 718 46.51 27.32 -8.56
CA ALA A 718 46.24 28.74 -8.73
C ALA A 718 46.41 29.54 -7.42
N LEU A 719 46.02 28.97 -6.28
CA LEU A 719 46.17 29.58 -4.95
C LEU A 719 47.64 29.69 -4.51
N GLU A 720 48.50 28.81 -5.00
CA GLU A 720 49.94 28.77 -4.72
C GLU A 720 50.77 29.59 -5.73
N SER A 721 50.17 29.99 -6.86
CA SER A 721 50.85 30.78 -7.90
C SER A 721 51.51 32.05 -7.37
N GLN A 722 52.73 32.33 -7.84
CA GLN A 722 53.48 33.55 -7.49
C GLN A 722 52.75 34.81 -7.99
N THR A 723 52.09 34.72 -9.14
CA THR A 723 51.26 35.78 -9.74
C THR A 723 50.15 36.21 -8.80
N LEU A 724 49.39 35.26 -8.24
CA LEU A 724 48.31 35.57 -7.30
C LEU A 724 48.85 36.20 -6.01
N GLN A 725 49.99 35.71 -5.51
CA GLN A 725 50.64 36.28 -4.33
C GLN A 725 51.07 37.74 -4.58
N ALA A 726 51.73 38.01 -5.71
CA ALA A 726 52.13 39.36 -6.11
C ALA A 726 50.94 40.31 -6.29
N ILE A 727 49.84 39.85 -6.91
CA ILE A 727 48.61 40.64 -7.03
C ILE A 727 48.03 40.98 -5.65
N GLN A 728 47.99 40.00 -4.75
CA GLN A 728 47.49 40.21 -3.38
C GLN A 728 48.35 41.22 -2.61
N GLU A 729 49.67 41.17 -2.76
CA GLU A 729 50.59 42.14 -2.16
C GLU A 729 50.39 43.56 -2.71
N LEU A 730 50.24 43.71 -4.03
CA LEU A 730 49.96 45.00 -4.67
C LEU A 730 48.62 45.58 -4.21
N LEU A 731 47.56 44.78 -4.19
CA LEU A 731 46.25 45.18 -3.67
C LEU A 731 46.34 45.58 -2.20
N GLN A 732 47.08 44.84 -1.38
CA GLN A 732 47.25 45.13 0.04
C GLN A 732 48.04 46.43 0.26
N LYS A 733 49.10 46.68 -0.52
CA LYS A 733 49.86 47.92 -0.51
C LYS A 733 48.95 49.10 -0.86
N LYS A 734 48.19 48.99 -1.95
CA LYS A 734 47.25 50.04 -2.38
C LYS A 734 46.17 50.31 -1.34
N ARG A 735 45.59 49.27 -0.73
CA ARG A 735 44.65 49.41 0.40
C ARG A 735 45.29 50.19 1.56
N ASN A 736 46.55 49.93 1.88
CA ASN A 736 47.25 50.65 2.96
C ASN A 736 47.51 52.11 2.63
N GLU A 737 47.83 52.44 1.38
CA GLU A 737 47.94 53.83 0.89
C GLU A 737 46.60 54.56 0.99
N LEU A 738 45.51 53.94 0.52
CA LEU A 738 44.16 54.53 0.54
C LEU A 738 43.62 54.77 1.96
N LYS A 739 44.08 54.01 2.97
CA LYS A 739 43.68 54.21 4.37
C LYS A 739 44.02 55.61 4.91
N GLN A 740 44.80 56.43 4.22
CA GLN A 740 45.08 57.79 4.68
C GLN A 740 43.82 58.67 4.70
N SER A 741 42.87 58.47 3.76
CA SER A 741 41.60 59.20 3.70
C SER A 741 40.50 58.57 4.57
N ARG A 742 39.69 59.41 5.23
CA ARG A 742 38.52 58.95 6.01
C ARG A 742 37.46 58.29 5.11
N THR A 743 37.21 58.85 3.93
CA THR A 743 36.25 58.31 2.96
C THR A 743 36.71 56.94 2.46
N SER A 744 37.98 56.83 2.06
CA SER A 744 38.55 55.57 1.60
C SER A 744 38.57 54.52 2.71
N LYS A 745 38.86 54.89 3.96
CA LYS A 745 38.74 53.98 5.12
C LYS A 745 37.32 53.39 5.26
N LEU A 746 36.28 54.19 5.09
CA LEU A 746 34.89 53.72 5.16
C LEU A 746 34.58 52.72 4.04
N TRP A 747 34.94 53.04 2.80
CA TRP A 747 34.71 52.16 1.65
C TRP A 747 35.58 50.89 1.67
N LEU A 748 36.80 50.96 2.21
CA LEU A 748 37.60 49.76 2.48
C LEU A 748 36.93 48.87 3.54
N SER A 749 36.31 49.48 4.57
CA SER A 749 35.53 48.72 5.56
C SER A 749 34.31 48.03 4.92
N PHE A 750 33.68 48.66 3.93
CA PHE A 750 32.64 48.02 3.11
C PHE A 750 33.18 46.79 2.35
N LEU A 751 34.33 46.90 1.69
CA LEU A 751 34.97 45.76 1.02
C LEU A 751 35.27 44.62 1.99
N ASP A 752 35.74 44.94 3.20
CA ASP A 752 36.02 43.93 4.22
C ASP A 752 34.73 43.26 4.71
N MET A 753 33.63 44.01 4.89
CA MET A 753 32.32 43.43 5.20
C MET A 753 31.80 42.54 4.06
N VAL A 754 31.93 42.95 2.79
CA VAL A 754 31.54 42.10 1.66
C VAL A 754 32.42 40.85 1.55
N ALA A 755 33.71 40.95 1.87
CA ALA A 755 34.59 39.79 1.95
C ALA A 755 34.15 38.79 3.05
N ILE A 756 33.70 39.29 4.22
CA ILE A 756 33.10 38.44 5.27
C ILE A 756 31.84 37.76 4.75
N LEU A 757 30.95 38.48 4.06
CA LEU A 757 29.74 37.92 3.45
C LEU A 757 30.08 36.79 2.45
N LYS A 758 31.07 36.99 1.58
CA LYS A 758 31.52 35.98 0.61
C LYS A 758 32.08 34.74 1.32
N ARG A 759 32.91 34.92 2.34
CA ARG A 759 33.45 33.80 3.15
C ARG A 759 32.34 33.02 3.86
N PHE A 760 31.35 33.72 4.41
CA PHE A 760 30.16 33.10 5.00
C PHE A 760 29.40 32.26 3.97
N LEU A 761 29.18 32.80 2.77
CA LEU A 761 28.50 32.06 1.68
C LEU A 761 29.27 30.81 1.23
N ILE A 762 30.60 30.90 1.15
CA ILE A 762 31.44 29.72 0.89
C ILE A 762 31.27 28.69 2.01
N ALA A 763 31.37 29.11 3.27
CA ALA A 763 31.29 28.21 4.42
C ALA A 763 29.93 27.48 4.53
N GLU A 764 28.82 28.20 4.29
CA GLU A 764 27.48 27.61 4.27
C GLU A 764 27.29 26.63 3.09
N ARG A 765 27.76 27.00 1.89
CA ARG A 765 27.62 26.14 0.69
C ARG A 765 28.51 24.91 0.68
N THR A 766 29.69 24.99 1.30
CA THR A 766 30.64 23.89 1.39
C THR A 766 30.42 22.99 2.60
N GLY A 767 29.42 23.29 3.45
CA GLY A 767 29.11 22.50 4.64
C GLY A 767 30.18 22.54 5.74
N ILE A 768 31.22 23.38 5.62
CA ILE A 768 32.34 23.44 6.58
C ILE A 768 31.86 23.83 7.98
N GLY A 769 30.85 24.70 8.07
CA GLY A 769 30.25 25.10 9.33
C GLY A 769 29.58 23.95 10.08
N CYS A 770 29.20 22.87 9.39
CA CYS A 770 28.47 21.75 9.95
C CYS A 770 29.38 20.77 10.72
N TYR A 771 30.58 20.49 10.18
CA TYR A 771 31.53 19.55 10.77
C TYR A 771 32.31 20.12 11.97
N ILE A 772 32.49 21.45 12.04
CA ILE A 772 33.23 22.12 13.12
C ILE A 772 32.59 21.90 14.51
N TYR A 773 31.29 21.65 14.57
CA TYR A 773 30.54 21.53 15.82
C TYR A 773 30.36 20.09 16.32
N GLN A 774 30.75 19.08 15.52
CA GLN A 774 30.49 17.67 15.83
C GLN A 774 31.70 16.88 16.27
N HIS A 775 32.90 17.43 16.04
CA HIS A 775 34.19 16.91 16.48
C HIS A 775 34.91 18.02 17.27
#